data_AF-A0A9X5ZCD8-F1
#
_entry.id   AF-A0A9X5ZCD8-F1
#
_cell.length_a   1.000
_cell.length_b   1.000
_cell.length_c   1.000
_cell.angle_alpha   90.00
_cell.angle_beta   90.00
_cell.angle_gamma   90.00
#
_symmetry.space_group_name_H-M   'P 1'
#
loop_
_entity.id
_entity.type
_entity.pdbx_description
1 polymer ?
#
loop_
_entity_poly.entity_id
_entity_poly.type
_entity_poly.pdbx_seq_one_letter_code
_entity_poly.pdbx_strand_id
1 'polypeptide(L)'
;MGKRVIIRVFTLLSVLALFLNVFLPRASAEVMTHEKYSMDWSYSNSLGKYIRTEMIKNSSGQIAYCLTLGLKSPNGEDLPEMGKTDNVVYRVLLNGFPQKSAEQLGVANKNEAHYATQLAVWNALGQLDVNELKHENKNVEKAAKAIISNANNSEETQDVFMNVIPAEKQKAELKGEFFETNLYSVQTNAKSGSYKVVAKNAPNGVRIVSENGEVKDQLSVGEKFRIQIPKNTKTGEFNLSVAANLTKVQAIAYRGTDTVQNATVLLERNEEKLSSDLAVNWEAAGSLKIKKVGENGEVLAGAVFEVFNVNNESVGKITTGADGMAELNNLPIGTYTLKEIKAPTGYVSDDKPQTIEVKTGETGAVQIVNNKVKGNIEIKKLSDSGKILPNVEFTVFTEDGKEVKKVVTKENGIANVEGLTYGKYYFLETKTPNGYIGNKTKYPFEIKEHNKTLTFTVENTEVKGSVKLLKVDNEDISKKLEGAAFELKDASGKVVGEYKTDKNGEINVKDLAYGKYSFVEKASPHGYVLVKEQIMFEIKEHGKIIELLAVNHLIKGDLEITKVDVADGNNKLPNAEFTIYNEAGKEVVKGKTDDKGIAKFEKLPFGKYTYKETVAPKGYVLNEETFSFEIKENGQIIKHIVKDEKIPSIKTTATDKTDGTKEMHTSKSVTIQDKVEYKDLQVGKEYTLKGKLMNKETNKPLVVNGKEVTAETKFTPKEANGSITLDFTFDATGLEEKEVVVFEELLKDGKVVTTHADINDKGQTVKFVKPSVKTTATNKADGSKELDASKSVTIQDTVEYKDLIVGKEYVVKGKLMDKATNKPLLVDGKEVTVESKFIAKEKNGSITLDFTFNASALQGKEVVVFEELYQDNILVAIHAEIEDKGQTVKFKEAKPEQPKPEQPNSDKNTSTPEQPNEQVKEQPQPKQEIQSKIGWLPQTGTNLTSWISMVAGALLLIVGGVIFLKRKNA
;
A
#
# COMPACT_ATOMS: atom_id res chain seq x y z
N MET A 1 40.36 -56.37 44.29
CA MET A 1 40.52 -57.19 45.52
C MET A 1 39.36 -58.17 45.64
N GLY A 2 39.57 -59.36 46.20
CA GLY A 2 38.51 -60.36 46.41
C GLY A 2 39.08 -61.78 46.44
N LYS A 3 39.14 -62.43 47.61
CA LYS A 3 39.74 -63.76 47.78
C LYS A 3 38.68 -64.86 47.63
N ARG A 4 38.94 -65.86 46.77
CA ARG A 4 38.98 -67.31 47.10
C ARG A 4 38.91 -68.19 45.83
N VAL A 5 40.06 -68.70 45.39
CA VAL A 5 40.16 -70.02 44.74
C VAL A 5 41.37 -70.71 45.36
N ILE A 6 41.19 -71.92 45.89
CA ILE A 6 42.30 -72.75 46.39
C ILE A 6 42.85 -73.52 45.19
N ILE A 7 43.90 -73.00 44.56
CA ILE A 7 44.57 -73.67 43.45
C ILE A 7 45.45 -74.79 44.03
N ARG A 8 45.31 -76.00 43.47
CA ARG A 8 45.99 -77.22 43.95
C ARG A 8 47.49 -77.16 43.64
N VAL A 9 48.33 -77.32 44.65
CA VAL A 9 49.77 -77.57 44.48
C VAL A 9 49.99 -79.04 44.11
N PHE A 10 49.80 -79.39 42.84
CA PHE A 10 50.00 -80.74 42.31
C PHE A 10 50.41 -80.72 40.83
N THR A 11 51.68 -80.39 40.53
CA THR A 11 52.28 -80.60 39.18
C THR A 11 53.82 -80.54 39.19
N LEU A 12 54.48 -81.23 40.13
CA LEU A 12 55.96 -81.32 40.14
C LEU A 12 56.55 -82.70 40.48
N LEU A 13 55.73 -83.69 40.87
CA LEU A 13 56.16 -85.09 41.05
C LEU A 13 55.81 -86.02 39.86
N SER A 14 55.02 -85.56 38.89
CA SER A 14 54.43 -86.44 37.86
C SER A 14 55.33 -86.78 36.68
N VAL A 15 56.37 -85.98 36.40
CA VAL A 15 57.19 -86.14 35.18
C VAL A 15 58.23 -87.25 35.33
N LEU A 16 58.76 -87.45 36.54
CA LEU A 16 59.71 -88.54 36.86
C LEU A 16 59.01 -89.87 37.19
N ALA A 17 57.71 -89.84 37.46
CA ALA A 17 56.95 -91.00 37.93
C ALA A 17 56.68 -92.08 36.86
N LEU A 18 56.88 -91.78 35.56
CA LEU A 18 56.60 -92.72 34.47
C LEU A 18 57.71 -93.76 34.20
N PHE A 19 58.90 -93.56 34.77
CA PHE A 19 60.04 -94.49 34.67
C PHE A 19 60.51 -95.05 36.02
N LEU A 20 59.80 -94.74 37.11
CA LEU A 20 60.09 -95.16 38.48
C LEU A 20 59.68 -96.63 38.76
N ASN A 21 60.12 -97.55 37.91
CA ASN A 21 60.14 -98.97 38.24
C ASN A 21 61.34 -99.21 39.17
N VAL A 22 61.10 -99.34 40.48
CA VAL A 22 62.15 -99.34 41.52
C VAL A 22 62.94 -100.64 41.50
N PHE A 23 63.87 -100.74 40.55
CA PHE A 23 65.02 -101.63 40.65
C PHE A 23 65.91 -101.12 41.77
N LEU A 24 65.66 -101.63 42.99
CA LEU A 24 66.73 -101.82 43.96
C LEU A 24 67.90 -102.50 43.24
N PRO A 25 69.14 -101.99 43.36
CA PRO A 25 70.30 -102.65 42.79
C PRO A 25 70.53 -103.97 43.55
N ARG A 26 69.90 -105.04 43.08
CA ARG A 26 70.43 -106.39 43.26
C ARG A 26 71.86 -106.32 42.73
N ALA A 27 72.83 -106.69 43.56
CA ALA A 27 74.21 -106.81 43.09
C ALA A 27 74.19 -107.74 41.88
N SER A 28 74.50 -107.19 40.70
CA SER A 28 74.48 -107.97 39.46
C SER A 28 75.72 -108.85 39.49
N ALA A 29 75.53 -110.06 40.00
CA ALA A 29 76.55 -111.08 39.94
C ALA A 29 76.61 -111.65 38.52
N GLU A 30 77.82 -111.77 38.02
CA GLU A 30 78.12 -112.15 36.64
C GLU A 30 79.06 -113.36 36.69
N VAL A 31 78.57 -114.50 36.21
CA VAL A 31 79.36 -115.73 36.10
C VAL A 31 80.43 -115.53 35.03
N MET A 32 81.70 -115.60 35.44
CA MET A 32 82.84 -115.42 34.54
C MET A 32 83.63 -116.71 34.35
N THR A 33 84.01 -116.97 33.10
CA THR A 33 84.78 -118.17 32.68
C THR A 33 86.04 -117.77 31.94
N HIS A 34 87.06 -118.63 31.87
CA HIS A 34 88.32 -118.30 31.20
C HIS A 34 88.74 -119.27 30.07
N GLU A 35 89.28 -118.70 28.99
CA GLU A 35 89.94 -119.44 27.91
C GLU A 35 91.46 -119.29 28.02
N LYS A 36 92.15 -120.42 28.21
CA LYS A 36 93.62 -120.50 28.17
C LYS A 36 94.10 -120.52 26.72
N TYR A 37 95.16 -119.77 26.43
CA TYR A 37 95.81 -119.73 25.13
C TYR A 37 97.33 -119.78 25.28
N SER A 38 98.04 -120.12 24.20
CA SER A 38 99.50 -119.99 24.13
C SER A 38 99.88 -118.61 23.60
N MET A 39 100.99 -118.06 24.09
CA MET A 39 101.51 -116.73 23.75
C MET A 39 103.01 -116.67 24.06
N ASP A 40 103.75 -115.83 23.34
CA ASP A 40 105.12 -115.47 23.66
C ASP A 40 105.13 -114.45 24.82
N TRP A 41 104.86 -114.96 26.02
CA TRP A 41 104.67 -114.17 27.24
C TRP A 41 105.89 -113.29 27.55
N SER A 42 105.65 -112.04 27.92
CA SER A 42 106.70 -111.12 28.38
C SER A 42 107.19 -111.50 29.78
N TYR A 43 108.50 -111.45 30.00
CA TYR A 43 109.14 -111.76 31.28
C TYR A 43 109.34 -110.50 32.13
N SER A 44 108.94 -110.56 33.40
CA SER A 44 109.24 -109.52 34.39
C SER A 44 110.47 -109.89 35.19
N ASN A 45 111.51 -109.08 35.08
CA ASN A 45 112.72 -109.21 35.90
C ASN A 45 112.42 -108.93 37.39
N SER A 46 111.56 -107.94 37.67
CA SER A 46 111.16 -107.53 39.03
C SER A 46 110.30 -108.56 39.75
N LEU A 47 109.50 -109.36 39.04
CA LEU A 47 108.70 -110.46 39.59
C LEU A 47 109.30 -111.86 39.36
N GLY A 48 110.47 -111.96 38.73
CA GLY A 48 111.19 -113.20 38.43
C GLY A 48 110.44 -114.21 37.55
N LYS A 49 109.38 -113.78 36.84
CA LYS A 49 108.42 -114.68 36.17
C LYS A 49 107.83 -114.11 34.88
N TYR A 50 107.37 -115.01 34.02
CA TYR A 50 106.54 -114.68 32.86
C TYR A 50 105.17 -114.14 33.29
N ILE A 51 104.77 -113.01 32.71
CA ILE A 51 103.46 -112.37 32.95
C ILE A 51 102.43 -113.05 32.06
N ARG A 52 101.59 -113.91 32.66
CA ARG A 52 100.56 -114.70 31.96
C ARG A 52 99.16 -114.21 32.32
N THR A 53 98.20 -114.46 31.44
CA THR A 53 96.78 -114.20 31.66
C THR A 53 95.93 -115.22 30.89
N GLU A 54 94.66 -115.36 31.23
CA GLU A 54 93.66 -116.05 30.44
C GLU A 54 92.66 -115.05 29.85
N MET A 55 91.92 -115.43 28.80
CA MET A 55 90.86 -114.59 28.23
C MET A 55 89.57 -114.82 29.01
N ILE A 56 89.22 -113.88 29.90
CA ILE A 56 87.98 -113.97 30.69
C ILE A 56 86.79 -113.57 29.81
N LYS A 57 85.65 -114.26 29.98
CA LYS A 57 84.37 -113.89 29.37
C LYS A 57 83.25 -113.91 30.40
N ASN A 58 82.33 -112.96 30.28
CA ASN A 58 81.07 -112.95 31.02
C ASN A 58 80.05 -113.95 30.42
N SER A 59 78.87 -114.08 31.03
CA SER A 59 77.81 -115.00 30.56
C SER A 59 77.32 -114.70 29.13
N SER A 60 77.42 -113.43 28.71
CA SER A 60 77.08 -112.96 27.36
C SER A 60 78.23 -113.11 26.35
N GLY A 61 79.34 -113.77 26.72
CA GLY A 61 80.51 -113.99 25.87
C GLY A 61 81.39 -112.76 25.62
N GLN A 62 81.09 -111.63 26.27
CA GLN A 62 81.87 -110.41 26.19
C GLN A 62 83.18 -110.57 26.97
N ILE A 63 84.28 -110.07 26.40
CA ILE A 63 85.60 -110.18 27.01
C ILE A 63 85.68 -109.27 28.24
N ALA A 64 86.10 -109.86 29.36
CA ALA A 64 86.46 -109.15 30.57
C ALA A 64 87.98 -109.18 30.79
N TYR A 65 88.51 -108.19 31.50
CA TYR A 65 89.92 -108.04 31.80
C TYR A 65 90.21 -108.17 33.28
N CYS A 66 91.37 -108.76 33.57
CA CYS A 66 91.95 -108.96 34.88
C CYS A 66 92.27 -107.62 35.55
N LEU A 67 91.80 -107.40 36.78
CA LEU A 67 92.11 -106.20 37.58
C LEU A 67 93.12 -106.48 38.72
N THR A 68 93.63 -107.70 38.90
CA THR A 68 94.56 -108.02 40.01
C THR A 68 95.66 -109.01 39.61
N LEU A 69 96.77 -108.47 39.11
CA LEU A 69 97.94 -109.24 38.67
C LEU A 69 98.43 -110.23 39.74
N GLY A 70 98.37 -111.53 39.41
CA GLY A 70 98.95 -112.60 40.23
C GLY A 70 97.95 -113.43 41.04
N LEU A 71 96.69 -113.02 41.15
CA LEU A 71 95.58 -113.90 41.54
C LEU A 71 95.07 -114.72 40.34
N LYS A 72 94.23 -115.73 40.59
CA LYS A 72 93.66 -116.55 39.51
C LYS A 72 92.55 -115.82 38.79
N SER A 73 92.44 -115.97 37.47
CA SER A 73 91.23 -115.57 36.73
C SER A 73 90.03 -116.45 37.10
N PRO A 74 88.80 -115.90 37.11
CA PRO A 74 87.58 -116.68 37.37
C PRO A 74 87.34 -117.75 36.29
N ASN A 75 86.84 -118.90 36.73
CA ASN A 75 86.51 -120.07 35.92
C ASN A 75 85.23 -120.75 36.43
N GLY A 76 84.12 -120.01 36.45
CA GLY A 76 82.80 -120.45 36.89
C GLY A 76 82.29 -119.76 38.17
N GLU A 77 83.10 -118.93 38.82
CA GLU A 77 82.66 -118.10 39.93
C GLU A 77 81.70 -116.99 39.48
N ASP A 78 80.71 -116.69 40.33
CA ASP A 78 79.72 -115.64 40.18
C ASP A 78 80.23 -114.36 40.88
N LEU A 79 80.66 -113.36 40.10
CA LEU A 79 81.34 -112.17 40.63
C LEU A 79 80.36 -110.99 40.75
N PRO A 80 80.13 -110.41 41.94
CA PRO A 80 79.21 -109.27 42.08
C PRO A 80 79.79 -107.96 41.53
N GLU A 81 78.98 -107.21 40.77
CA GLU A 81 79.27 -105.83 40.35
C GLU A 81 79.61 -104.96 41.57
N MET A 82 80.77 -104.30 41.53
CA MET A 82 81.28 -103.43 42.60
C MET A 82 81.41 -101.96 42.18
N GLY A 83 80.77 -101.57 41.08
CA GLY A 83 80.75 -100.21 40.54
C GLY A 83 81.45 -100.10 39.18
N LYS A 84 81.95 -98.90 38.87
CA LYS A 84 82.77 -98.62 37.67
C LYS A 84 84.25 -98.67 38.03
N THR A 85 85.10 -99.02 37.07
CA THR A 85 86.54 -98.69 37.13
C THR A 85 86.76 -97.19 36.97
N ASP A 86 87.97 -96.69 37.21
CA ASP A 86 88.30 -95.29 36.93
C ASP A 86 88.31 -94.97 35.41
N ASN A 87 88.35 -93.68 35.07
CA ASN A 87 88.32 -93.24 33.68
C ASN A 87 89.62 -93.57 32.90
N VAL A 88 90.75 -93.90 33.53
CA VAL A 88 91.97 -94.34 32.84
C VAL A 88 91.80 -95.78 32.36
N VAL A 89 91.36 -96.69 33.23
CA VAL A 89 91.04 -98.09 32.87
C VAL A 89 89.93 -98.14 31.82
N TYR A 90 88.87 -97.34 31.98
CA TYR A 90 87.83 -97.16 30.97
C TYR A 90 88.40 -96.82 29.58
N ARG A 91 89.29 -95.82 29.50
CA ARG A 91 89.89 -95.38 28.24
C ARG A 91 90.90 -96.38 27.68
N VAL A 92 91.58 -97.17 28.53
CA VAL A 92 92.38 -98.32 28.08
C VAL A 92 91.48 -99.34 27.39
N LEU A 93 90.32 -99.67 27.98
CA LEU A 93 89.39 -100.64 27.39
C LEU A 93 88.73 -100.10 26.10
N LEU A 94 88.42 -98.80 26.01
CA LEU A 94 87.92 -98.17 24.77
C LEU A 94 88.96 -98.17 23.63
N ASN A 95 90.25 -98.13 23.96
CA ASN A 95 91.35 -98.12 23.00
C ASN A 95 92.00 -99.49 22.78
N GLY A 96 91.60 -100.51 23.55
CA GLY A 96 92.07 -101.89 23.46
C GLY A 96 91.06 -102.85 22.85
N PHE A 97 91.40 -104.13 22.86
CA PHE A 97 90.58 -105.22 22.36
C PHE A 97 89.39 -105.50 23.31
N PRO A 98 88.17 -105.81 22.84
CA PRO A 98 87.73 -105.92 21.45
C PRO A 98 87.15 -104.62 20.85
N GLN A 99 87.23 -103.47 21.54
CA GLN A 99 86.75 -102.18 21.00
C GLN A 99 87.59 -101.69 19.80
N LYS A 100 88.87 -102.06 19.79
CA LYS A 100 89.73 -102.10 18.61
C LYS A 100 89.95 -103.56 18.19
N SER A 101 90.00 -103.83 16.89
CA SER A 101 90.34 -105.15 16.38
C SER A 101 91.84 -105.45 16.51
N ALA A 102 92.27 -106.69 16.27
CA ALA A 102 93.69 -107.05 16.32
C ALA A 102 94.52 -106.27 15.27
N GLU A 103 93.94 -106.10 14.08
CA GLU A 103 94.51 -105.37 12.95
C GLU A 103 94.65 -103.87 13.28
N GLN A 104 93.64 -103.28 13.94
CA GLN A 104 93.68 -101.89 14.41
C GLN A 104 94.72 -101.65 15.52
N LEU A 105 95.05 -102.69 16.28
CA LEU A 105 96.11 -102.66 17.30
C LEU A 105 97.50 -103.02 16.74
N GLY A 106 97.60 -103.43 15.47
CA GLY A 106 98.86 -103.79 14.81
C GLY A 106 99.45 -105.12 15.25
N VAL A 107 98.61 -106.08 15.66
CA VAL A 107 98.97 -107.42 16.14
C VAL A 107 98.32 -108.52 15.31
N ALA A 108 98.92 -109.70 15.29
CA ALA A 108 98.59 -110.73 14.30
C ALA A 108 97.29 -111.50 14.59
N ASN A 109 96.77 -111.46 15.81
CA ASN A 109 95.59 -112.24 16.22
C ASN A 109 94.92 -111.70 17.50
N LYS A 110 93.70 -112.21 17.78
CA LYS A 110 92.92 -111.85 18.98
C LYS A 110 93.61 -112.11 20.33
N ASN A 111 94.54 -113.07 20.40
CA ASN A 111 95.22 -113.42 21.65
C ASN A 111 96.33 -112.39 21.96
N GLU A 112 97.07 -111.95 20.94
CA GLU A 112 98.03 -110.84 21.05
C GLU A 112 97.30 -109.53 21.41
N ALA A 113 96.17 -109.27 20.76
CA ALA A 113 95.34 -108.08 21.00
C ALA A 113 94.80 -108.04 22.44
N HIS A 114 94.27 -109.17 22.92
CA HIS A 114 93.88 -109.35 24.31
C HIS A 114 95.06 -109.19 25.27
N TYR A 115 96.20 -109.85 25.03
CA TYR A 115 97.35 -109.79 25.93
C TYR A 115 97.95 -108.37 26.02
N ALA A 116 98.08 -107.68 24.89
CA ALA A 116 98.50 -106.28 24.85
C ALA A 116 97.54 -105.36 25.63
N THR A 117 96.23 -105.58 25.50
CA THR A 117 95.21 -104.84 26.26
C THR A 117 95.28 -105.16 27.75
N GLN A 118 95.51 -106.43 28.11
CA GLN A 118 95.63 -106.84 29.50
C GLN A 118 96.88 -106.27 30.19
N LEU A 119 98.01 -106.22 29.49
CA LEU A 119 99.20 -105.53 29.95
C LEU A 119 98.93 -104.03 30.14
N ALA A 120 98.19 -103.39 29.22
CA ALA A 120 97.78 -101.99 29.35
C ALA A 120 96.82 -101.74 30.53
N VAL A 121 95.90 -102.67 30.83
CA VAL A 121 95.00 -102.59 32.01
C VAL A 121 95.81 -102.66 33.30
N TRP A 122 96.72 -103.63 33.43
CA TRP A 122 97.59 -103.71 34.62
C TRP A 122 98.56 -102.52 34.73
N ASN A 123 98.95 -101.90 33.62
CA ASN A 123 99.74 -100.67 33.62
C ASN A 123 98.92 -99.45 34.08
N ALA A 124 97.66 -99.30 33.66
CA ALA A 124 96.77 -98.24 34.13
C ALA A 124 96.48 -98.37 35.65
N LEU A 125 96.42 -99.60 36.14
CA LEU A 125 96.27 -99.92 37.57
C LEU A 125 97.59 -99.79 38.38
N GLY A 126 98.72 -99.45 37.75
CA GLY A 126 100.03 -99.35 38.40
C GLY A 126 100.60 -100.67 38.92
N GLN A 127 100.10 -101.82 38.44
CA GLN A 127 100.50 -103.16 38.90
C GLN A 127 101.70 -103.73 38.12
N LEU A 128 102.03 -103.14 36.96
CA LEU A 128 103.27 -103.36 36.20
C LEU A 128 103.61 -102.10 35.39
N ASP A 129 104.85 -101.95 34.94
CA ASP A 129 105.21 -101.05 33.84
C ASP A 129 105.54 -101.88 32.58
N VAL A 130 104.83 -101.62 31.49
CA VAL A 130 105.06 -102.24 30.17
C VAL A 130 106.47 -101.94 29.63
N ASN A 131 107.15 -100.90 30.10
CA ASN A 131 108.52 -100.56 29.70
C ASN A 131 109.59 -101.43 30.39
N GLU A 132 109.32 -101.98 31.57
CA GLU A 132 110.27 -102.83 32.31
C GLU A 132 110.24 -104.30 31.89
N LEU A 133 109.21 -104.74 31.18
CA LEU A 133 109.04 -106.13 30.75
C LEU A 133 109.96 -106.46 29.56
N LYS A 134 110.63 -107.62 29.64
CA LYS A 134 111.28 -108.25 28.48
C LYS A 134 110.19 -108.90 27.61
N HIS A 135 109.70 -108.16 26.63
CA HIS A 135 108.75 -108.68 25.63
C HIS A 135 109.45 -109.56 24.60
N GLU A 136 109.00 -110.80 24.47
CA GLU A 136 109.42 -111.69 23.37
C GLU A 136 108.71 -111.31 22.06
N ASN A 137 107.42 -110.95 22.10
CA ASN A 137 106.67 -110.44 20.95
C ASN A 137 106.64 -108.89 20.90
N LYS A 138 107.27 -108.30 19.87
CA LYS A 138 107.37 -106.84 19.69
C LYS A 138 106.10 -106.15 19.19
N ASN A 139 105.17 -106.88 18.57
CA ASN A 139 103.88 -106.31 18.18
C ASN A 139 103.01 -106.11 19.42
N VAL A 140 103.02 -107.07 20.35
CA VAL A 140 102.36 -106.95 21.67
C VAL A 140 102.92 -105.75 22.46
N GLU A 141 104.24 -105.57 22.52
CA GLU A 141 104.86 -104.41 23.16
C GLU A 141 104.34 -103.09 22.57
N LYS A 142 104.35 -102.98 21.24
CA LYS A 142 103.90 -101.78 20.52
C LYS A 142 102.42 -101.51 20.74
N ALA A 143 101.57 -102.54 20.68
CA ALA A 143 100.14 -102.44 20.91
C ALA A 143 99.82 -102.00 22.35
N ALA A 144 100.45 -102.60 23.36
CA ALA A 144 100.25 -102.22 24.76
C ALA A 144 100.62 -100.75 25.00
N LYS A 145 101.77 -100.30 24.48
CA LYS A 145 102.23 -98.90 24.57
C LYS A 145 101.29 -97.94 23.82
N ALA A 146 100.76 -98.33 22.67
CA ALA A 146 99.79 -97.53 21.91
C ALA A 146 98.44 -97.39 22.65
N ILE A 147 97.93 -98.48 23.25
CA ILE A 147 96.69 -98.45 24.05
C ILE A 147 96.85 -97.49 25.24
N ILE A 148 97.95 -97.59 25.98
CA ILE A 148 98.26 -96.70 27.12
C ILE A 148 98.34 -95.24 26.64
N SER A 149 99.06 -94.96 25.55
CA SER A 149 99.19 -93.60 25.03
C SER A 149 97.85 -93.00 24.59
N ASN A 150 97.01 -93.77 23.89
CA ASN A 150 95.68 -93.33 23.47
C ASN A 150 94.73 -93.13 24.67
N ALA A 151 94.86 -93.95 25.72
CA ALA A 151 94.07 -93.82 26.95
C ALA A 151 94.47 -92.59 27.80
N ASN A 152 95.74 -92.21 27.76
CA ASN A 152 96.24 -91.01 28.44
C ASN A 152 95.90 -89.71 27.68
N ASN A 153 95.85 -89.77 26.34
CA ASN A 153 95.55 -88.62 25.47
C ASN A 153 94.05 -88.38 25.21
N SER A 154 93.15 -89.13 25.87
CA SER A 154 91.71 -89.05 25.65
C SER A 154 90.98 -88.46 26.86
N GLU A 155 90.05 -87.55 26.61
CA GLU A 155 89.24 -86.89 27.63
C GLU A 155 87.95 -87.67 27.98
N GLU A 156 87.73 -88.85 27.40
CA GLU A 156 86.49 -89.61 27.59
C GLU A 156 86.22 -89.96 29.07
N THR A 157 84.95 -89.79 29.45
CA THR A 157 84.42 -90.00 30.81
C THR A 157 83.23 -90.95 30.78
N GLN A 158 83.06 -91.69 31.87
CA GLN A 158 81.92 -92.59 32.04
C GLN A 158 80.63 -91.87 32.45
N ASP A 159 80.71 -90.65 32.96
CA ASP A 159 79.56 -89.87 33.41
C ASP A 159 78.87 -89.18 32.24
N VAL A 160 77.54 -89.33 32.15
CA VAL A 160 76.76 -88.77 31.04
C VAL A 160 76.36 -87.32 31.35
N PHE A 161 76.72 -86.38 30.48
CA PHE A 161 76.22 -85.00 30.52
C PHE A 161 75.08 -84.77 29.51
N MET A 162 74.24 -83.77 29.77
CA MET A 162 73.24 -83.28 28.82
C MET A 162 73.05 -81.78 28.98
N ASN A 163 73.28 -81.02 27.91
CA ASN A 163 73.00 -79.58 27.83
C ASN A 163 71.98 -79.32 26.72
N VAL A 164 71.16 -78.27 26.86
CA VAL A 164 70.24 -77.79 25.83
C VAL A 164 70.65 -76.37 25.45
N ILE A 165 70.84 -76.13 24.15
CA ILE A 165 71.35 -74.85 23.62
C ILE A 165 70.36 -74.31 22.57
N PRO A 166 69.97 -73.03 22.60
CA PRO A 166 70.34 -72.03 23.61
C PRO A 166 69.69 -72.29 24.98
N ALA A 167 70.43 -71.98 26.05
CA ALA A 167 69.95 -72.09 27.43
C ALA A 167 69.21 -70.81 27.92
N GLU A 168 69.33 -69.72 27.15
CA GLU A 168 68.70 -68.44 27.44
C GLU A 168 67.22 -68.39 26.99
N LYS A 169 66.50 -67.40 27.50
CA LYS A 169 65.10 -67.14 27.18
C LYS A 169 64.93 -66.70 25.73
N GLN A 170 64.08 -67.39 24.98
CA GLN A 170 63.81 -67.03 23.59
C GLN A 170 62.51 -66.21 23.45
N LYS A 171 62.57 -65.09 22.71
CA LYS A 171 61.37 -64.45 22.17
C LYS A 171 60.97 -65.19 20.89
N ALA A 172 59.74 -65.70 20.82
CA ALA A 172 59.18 -66.30 19.61
C ALA A 172 58.62 -65.21 18.69
N GLU A 173 58.93 -65.29 17.40
CA GLU A 173 58.63 -64.27 16.39
C GLU A 173 57.53 -64.74 15.43
N LEU A 174 56.62 -63.85 15.05
CA LEU A 174 55.51 -64.16 14.14
C LEU A 174 55.99 -64.54 12.74
N LYS A 175 55.77 -65.80 12.35
CA LYS A 175 56.08 -66.38 11.04
C LYS A 175 54.84 -67.10 10.52
N GLY A 176 54.03 -66.40 9.73
CA GLY A 176 52.74 -66.89 9.25
C GLY A 176 51.74 -67.06 10.38
N GLU A 177 51.20 -68.28 10.54
CA GLU A 177 50.15 -68.59 11.53
C GLU A 177 50.67 -68.89 12.95
N PHE A 178 51.98 -68.82 13.19
CA PHE A 178 52.60 -69.10 14.48
C PHE A 178 53.65 -68.07 14.86
N PHE A 179 53.87 -67.87 16.17
CA PHE A 179 55.15 -67.39 16.69
C PHE A 179 56.12 -68.58 16.77
N GLU A 180 57.33 -68.46 16.20
CA GLU A 180 58.36 -69.49 16.29
C GLU A 180 59.59 -69.05 17.09
N THR A 181 60.13 -69.95 17.92
CA THR A 181 61.48 -69.81 18.45
C THR A 181 62.54 -70.15 17.40
N ASN A 182 63.79 -69.80 17.65
CA ASN A 182 64.92 -70.45 17.00
C ASN A 182 65.06 -71.91 17.49
N LEU A 183 65.90 -72.67 16.79
CA LEU A 183 66.14 -74.09 17.06
C LEU A 183 66.94 -74.29 18.36
N TYR A 184 66.44 -75.19 19.19
CA TYR A 184 67.13 -75.81 20.31
C TYR A 184 67.80 -77.13 19.88
N SER A 185 68.99 -77.40 20.41
CA SER A 185 69.77 -78.62 20.20
C SER A 185 70.17 -79.24 21.54
N VAL A 186 70.20 -80.57 21.62
CA VAL A 186 70.59 -81.33 22.82
C VAL A 186 72.00 -81.88 22.63
N GLN A 187 72.95 -81.41 23.42
CA GLN A 187 74.35 -81.84 23.41
C GLN A 187 74.64 -82.83 24.54
N THR A 188 75.33 -83.92 24.24
CA THR A 188 75.68 -85.00 25.19
C THR A 188 76.90 -85.78 24.71
N ASN A 189 77.62 -86.43 25.63
CA ASN A 189 78.64 -87.44 25.35
C ASN A 189 78.09 -88.88 25.24
N ALA A 190 76.76 -89.07 25.30
CA ALA A 190 76.11 -90.36 25.10
C ALA A 190 76.32 -90.90 23.67
N LYS A 191 76.39 -92.23 23.53
CA LYS A 191 76.51 -92.92 22.24
C LYS A 191 75.22 -92.81 21.41
N SER A 192 74.08 -92.84 22.09
CA SER A 192 72.74 -92.78 21.51
C SER A 192 71.73 -92.38 22.59
N GLY A 193 70.48 -92.14 22.20
CA GLY A 193 69.40 -91.85 23.12
C GLY A 193 68.22 -91.16 22.44
N SER A 194 67.23 -90.81 23.24
CA SER A 194 66.09 -89.99 22.79
C SER A 194 65.60 -89.07 23.90
N TYR A 195 64.92 -87.99 23.51
CA TYR A 195 64.43 -86.98 24.43
C TYR A 195 63.01 -86.51 24.08
N LYS A 196 62.31 -85.98 25.08
CA LYS A 196 60.99 -85.33 24.95
C LYS A 196 61.06 -83.92 25.50
N VAL A 197 60.33 -83.01 24.85
CA VAL A 197 60.22 -81.61 25.29
C VAL A 197 58.96 -81.47 26.12
N VAL A 198 59.11 -81.18 27.41
CA VAL A 198 58.02 -81.05 28.37
C VAL A 198 57.68 -79.57 28.55
N ALA A 199 56.63 -79.12 27.88
CA ALA A 199 56.14 -77.74 27.95
C ALA A 199 55.23 -77.54 29.17
N LYS A 200 55.62 -76.66 30.10
CA LYS A 200 54.92 -76.39 31.37
C LYS A 200 54.04 -75.15 31.24
N ASN A 201 52.75 -75.30 31.54
CA ASN A 201 51.74 -74.23 31.45
C ASN A 201 51.67 -73.55 30.06
N ALA A 202 52.02 -74.28 29.01
CA ALA A 202 52.00 -73.76 27.65
C ALA A 202 50.56 -73.46 27.16
N PRO A 203 50.37 -72.45 26.30
CA PRO A 203 49.09 -72.19 25.64
C PRO A 203 48.58 -73.38 24.82
N ASN A 204 47.26 -73.46 24.67
CA ASN A 204 46.61 -74.46 23.80
C ASN A 204 47.11 -74.33 22.35
N GLY A 205 47.47 -75.45 21.74
CA GLY A 205 47.91 -75.51 20.34
C GLY A 205 49.40 -75.22 20.11
N VAL A 206 50.20 -75.06 21.17
CA VAL A 206 51.67 -75.08 21.07
C VAL A 206 52.16 -76.40 20.47
N ARG A 207 53.17 -76.34 19.59
CA ARG A 207 53.77 -77.52 18.93
C ARG A 207 55.28 -77.55 19.14
N ILE A 208 55.81 -78.76 19.30
CA ILE A 208 57.24 -79.07 19.28
C ILE A 208 57.54 -79.60 17.88
N VAL A 209 58.43 -78.92 17.16
CA VAL A 209 58.60 -79.10 15.71
C VAL A 209 60.07 -79.26 15.34
N SER A 210 60.43 -80.27 14.55
CA SER A 210 61.80 -80.58 14.16
C SER A 210 62.44 -79.48 13.29
N GLU A 211 63.74 -79.57 13.05
CA GLU A 211 64.45 -78.78 12.05
C GLU A 211 63.79 -78.86 10.65
N ASN A 212 63.23 -80.02 10.31
CA ASN A 212 62.56 -80.29 9.03
C ASN A 212 61.07 -79.86 8.99
N GLY A 213 60.51 -79.35 10.08
CA GLY A 213 59.10 -78.91 10.14
C GLY A 213 58.09 -79.97 10.60
N GLU A 214 58.56 -81.15 11.05
CA GLU A 214 57.69 -82.24 11.52
C GLU A 214 57.31 -82.04 12.99
N VAL A 215 56.03 -82.20 13.36
CA VAL A 215 55.62 -82.22 14.78
C VAL A 215 56.06 -83.54 15.42
N LYS A 216 56.76 -83.50 16.58
CA LYS A 216 57.29 -84.70 17.25
C LYS A 216 57.10 -84.68 18.77
N ASP A 217 56.54 -85.77 19.30
CA ASP A 217 56.41 -86.02 20.76
C ASP A 217 57.70 -86.56 21.41
N GLN A 218 58.64 -87.04 20.59
CA GLN A 218 59.92 -87.60 20.99
C GLN A 218 60.91 -87.46 19.83
N LEU A 219 62.15 -87.11 20.14
CA LEU A 219 63.22 -86.86 19.17
C LEU A 219 64.46 -87.70 19.53
N SER A 220 65.27 -88.05 18.54
CA SER A 220 66.55 -88.73 18.74
C SER A 220 67.66 -87.74 19.12
N VAL A 221 68.66 -88.21 19.88
CA VAL A 221 69.90 -87.44 20.10
C VAL A 221 70.52 -87.08 18.74
N GLY A 222 70.81 -85.79 18.54
CA GLY A 222 71.28 -85.23 17.27
C GLY A 222 70.22 -84.45 16.48
N GLU A 223 68.92 -84.68 16.73
CA GLU A 223 67.88 -83.81 16.17
C GLU A 223 67.87 -82.42 16.86
N LYS A 224 67.24 -81.44 16.20
CA LYS A 224 66.93 -80.12 16.76
C LYS A 224 65.42 -79.89 16.75
N PHE A 225 64.92 -79.09 17.68
CA PHE A 225 63.50 -78.72 17.78
C PHE A 225 63.30 -77.20 17.93
N ARG A 226 62.16 -76.68 17.47
CA ARG A 226 61.66 -75.35 17.78
C ARG A 226 60.28 -75.44 18.42
N ILE A 227 59.82 -74.35 19.00
CA ILE A 227 58.47 -74.18 19.50
C ILE A 227 57.67 -73.31 18.54
N GLN A 228 56.47 -73.77 18.14
CA GLN A 228 55.47 -72.95 17.46
C GLN A 228 54.32 -72.64 18.43
N ILE A 229 53.82 -71.40 18.45
CA ILE A 229 52.71 -70.92 19.28
C ILE A 229 51.66 -70.25 18.37
N PRO A 230 50.37 -70.63 18.37
CA PRO A 230 49.39 -70.09 17.42
C PRO A 230 49.28 -68.56 17.45
N LYS A 231 49.21 -67.88 16.30
CA LYS A 231 49.26 -66.40 16.21
C LYS A 231 48.14 -65.69 17.01
N ASN A 232 46.99 -66.34 17.19
CA ASN A 232 45.86 -65.82 17.97
C ASN A 232 46.03 -65.97 19.50
N THR A 233 47.16 -66.50 19.97
CA THR A 233 47.49 -66.59 21.39
C THR A 233 47.89 -65.22 21.93
N LYS A 234 47.17 -64.70 22.94
CA LYS A 234 47.52 -63.44 23.63
C LYS A 234 48.97 -63.45 24.12
N THR A 235 49.61 -62.28 24.15
CA THR A 235 50.95 -62.03 24.72
C THR A 235 51.17 -62.79 26.03
N GLY A 236 52.29 -63.49 26.15
CA GLY A 236 52.55 -64.35 27.30
C GLY A 236 53.94 -64.97 27.31
N GLU A 237 54.12 -65.89 28.25
CA GLU A 237 55.37 -66.60 28.52
C GLU A 237 55.08 -67.97 29.14
N PHE A 238 55.89 -68.99 28.81
CA PHE A 238 55.85 -70.30 29.46
C PHE A 238 57.26 -70.94 29.49
N ASN A 239 57.43 -71.98 30.32
CA ASN A 239 58.70 -72.70 30.46
C ASN A 239 58.63 -74.09 29.81
N LEU A 240 59.75 -74.58 29.26
CA LEU A 240 59.91 -75.95 28.81
C LEU A 240 61.16 -76.60 29.42
N SER A 241 61.17 -77.92 29.55
CA SER A 241 62.33 -78.70 30.00
C SER A 241 62.48 -79.95 29.14
N VAL A 242 63.72 -80.34 28.81
CA VAL A 242 64.03 -81.54 28.03
C VAL A 242 64.30 -82.71 28.97
N ALA A 243 63.53 -83.80 28.83
CA ALA A 243 63.75 -85.06 29.52
C ALA A 243 64.31 -86.08 28.52
N ALA A 244 65.47 -86.68 28.81
CA ALA A 244 66.16 -87.61 27.92
C ALA A 244 66.52 -88.92 28.62
N ASN A 245 66.55 -90.00 27.85
CA ASN A 245 67.10 -91.30 28.23
C ASN A 245 68.25 -91.60 27.27
N LEU A 246 69.46 -91.77 27.83
CA LEU A 246 70.74 -91.66 27.12
C LEU A 246 71.61 -92.89 27.39
N THR A 247 72.16 -93.51 26.34
CA THR A 247 72.98 -94.72 26.43
C THR A 247 74.47 -94.39 26.32
N LYS A 248 75.29 -94.87 27.26
CA LYS A 248 76.76 -94.73 27.26
C LYS A 248 77.40 -96.08 27.59
N VAL A 249 78.56 -96.36 27.00
CA VAL A 249 79.40 -97.51 27.36
C VAL A 249 80.18 -97.15 28.63
N GLN A 250 80.22 -98.02 29.63
CA GLN A 250 80.90 -97.83 30.92
C GLN A 250 81.72 -99.08 31.27
N ALA A 251 82.87 -98.93 31.93
CA ALA A 251 83.75 -100.03 32.30
C ALA A 251 83.40 -100.54 33.71
N ILE A 252 82.48 -101.50 33.74
CA ILE A 252 81.92 -102.06 34.96
C ILE A 252 82.95 -102.98 35.62
N ALA A 253 83.10 -102.87 36.93
CA ALA A 253 84.02 -103.64 37.75
C ALA A 253 83.27 -104.71 38.57
N TYR A 254 83.86 -105.90 38.65
CA TYR A 254 83.30 -107.07 39.31
C TYR A 254 84.29 -107.60 40.35
N ARG A 255 83.79 -107.92 41.55
CA ARG A 255 84.61 -108.30 42.71
C ARG A 255 84.92 -109.79 42.71
N GLY A 256 86.20 -110.13 42.85
CA GLY A 256 86.71 -111.48 43.05
C GLY A 256 86.65 -111.93 44.52
N THR A 257 87.54 -112.86 44.86
CA THR A 257 87.78 -113.38 46.22
C THR A 257 89.25 -113.20 46.60
N ASP A 258 89.65 -113.63 47.81
CA ASP A 258 91.07 -113.61 48.22
C ASP A 258 91.99 -114.49 47.35
N THR A 259 91.43 -115.32 46.45
CA THR A 259 92.19 -116.20 45.54
C THR A 259 91.86 -116.01 44.04
N VAL A 260 90.73 -115.37 43.73
CA VAL A 260 90.23 -115.11 42.37
C VAL A 260 90.18 -113.60 42.17
N GLN A 261 90.75 -113.09 41.09
CA GLN A 261 90.87 -111.64 40.90
C GLN A 261 89.55 -110.93 40.59
N ASN A 262 89.55 -109.62 40.89
CA ASN A 262 88.57 -108.69 40.32
C ASN A 262 88.67 -108.68 38.78
N ALA A 263 87.57 -108.39 38.10
CA ALA A 263 87.50 -108.31 36.64
C ALA A 263 86.73 -107.07 36.17
N THR A 264 86.88 -106.67 34.91
CA THR A 264 86.11 -105.57 34.31
C THR A 264 85.67 -105.83 32.87
N VAL A 265 84.49 -105.37 32.49
CA VAL A 265 83.97 -105.44 31.11
C VAL A 265 83.27 -104.14 30.73
N LEU A 266 83.43 -103.71 29.47
CA LEU A 266 82.69 -102.58 28.91
C LEU A 266 81.26 -102.98 28.57
N LEU A 267 80.30 -102.38 29.25
CA LEU A 267 78.86 -102.62 29.06
C LEU A 267 78.14 -101.31 28.74
N GLU A 268 77.05 -101.41 27.97
CA GLU A 268 76.14 -100.28 27.81
C GLU A 268 75.24 -100.12 29.04
N ARG A 269 75.00 -98.86 29.42
CA ARG A 269 74.14 -98.44 30.52
C ARG A 269 73.31 -97.24 30.05
N ASN A 270 72.06 -97.17 30.51
CA ASN A 270 71.15 -96.06 30.24
C ASN A 270 71.09 -95.14 31.47
N GLU A 271 71.20 -93.83 31.24
CA GLU A 271 71.02 -92.81 32.27
C GLU A 271 69.94 -91.81 31.83
N GLU A 272 69.02 -91.49 32.75
CA GLU A 272 68.03 -90.42 32.53
C GLU A 272 68.60 -89.06 32.91
N LYS A 273 68.28 -88.02 32.13
CA LYS A 273 68.69 -86.63 32.37
C LYS A 273 67.49 -85.71 32.15
N LEU A 274 67.42 -84.64 32.94
CA LEU A 274 66.42 -83.57 32.83
C LEU A 274 67.16 -82.24 32.76
N SER A 275 66.81 -81.37 31.81
CA SER A 275 67.38 -80.03 31.72
C SER A 275 66.83 -79.11 32.81
N SER A 276 67.51 -77.99 33.03
CA SER A 276 66.86 -76.81 33.62
C SER A 276 65.68 -76.33 32.77
N ASP A 277 64.81 -75.51 33.36
CA ASP A 277 63.73 -74.84 32.63
C ASP A 277 64.30 -73.79 31.67
N LEU A 278 63.70 -73.72 30.48
CA LEU A 278 63.99 -72.78 29.40
C LEU A 278 62.73 -71.96 29.14
N ALA A 279 62.84 -70.62 29.15
CA ALA A 279 61.69 -69.74 28.99
C ALA A 279 61.44 -69.36 27.52
N VAL A 280 60.17 -69.27 27.12
CA VAL A 280 59.72 -68.79 25.81
C VAL A 280 58.64 -67.74 26.00
N ASN A 281 58.81 -66.55 25.42
CA ASN A 281 57.80 -65.49 25.43
C ASN A 281 57.46 -64.95 24.03
N TRP A 282 56.28 -64.37 23.85
CA TRP A 282 55.82 -63.82 22.57
C TRP A 282 54.90 -62.62 22.80
N GLU A 283 54.69 -61.82 21.76
CA GLU A 283 53.99 -60.53 21.83
C GLU A 283 52.93 -60.44 20.73
N ALA A 284 51.66 -60.55 21.11
CA ALA A 284 50.52 -60.53 20.22
C ALA A 284 49.87 -59.14 20.19
N ALA A 285 50.39 -58.30 19.30
CA ALA A 285 49.88 -56.98 19.00
C ALA A 285 49.53 -56.82 17.52
N GLY A 286 48.71 -55.83 17.23
CA GLY A 286 48.38 -55.35 15.89
C GLY A 286 48.10 -53.85 15.90
N SER A 287 47.34 -53.38 14.92
CA SER A 287 46.99 -51.96 14.78
C SER A 287 45.51 -51.75 14.49
N LEU A 288 45.04 -50.53 14.69
CA LEU A 288 43.78 -50.05 14.12
C LEU A 288 44.00 -48.81 13.24
N LYS A 289 43.14 -48.63 12.25
CA LYS A 289 43.10 -47.48 11.36
C LYS A 289 41.66 -47.04 11.10
N ILE A 290 41.41 -45.74 11.19
CA ILE A 290 40.14 -45.14 10.82
C ILE A 290 40.28 -44.35 9.52
N LYS A 291 39.20 -44.33 8.73
CA LYS A 291 38.98 -43.35 7.66
C LYS A 291 37.75 -42.51 7.99
N LYS A 292 37.93 -41.23 8.25
CA LYS A 292 36.84 -40.29 8.52
C LYS A 292 36.36 -39.65 7.23
N VAL A 293 35.05 -39.76 6.99
CA VAL A 293 34.39 -39.12 5.86
C VAL A 293 33.15 -38.32 6.29
N GLY A 294 32.69 -37.46 5.39
CA GLY A 294 31.39 -36.77 5.46
C GLY A 294 30.28 -37.57 4.76
N GLU A 295 29.06 -37.04 4.87
CA GLU A 295 27.83 -37.62 4.31
C GLU A 295 27.85 -37.91 2.79
N ASN A 296 28.79 -37.33 2.02
CA ASN A 296 28.97 -37.58 0.58
C ASN A 296 30.28 -38.34 0.25
N GLY A 297 30.97 -38.87 1.27
CA GLY A 297 32.25 -39.57 1.11
C GLY A 297 33.49 -38.67 1.05
N GLU A 298 33.35 -37.34 1.23
CA GLU A 298 34.48 -36.42 1.32
C GLU A 298 35.34 -36.72 2.57
N VAL A 299 36.68 -36.66 2.47
CA VAL A 299 37.56 -36.97 3.62
C VAL A 299 37.62 -35.82 4.63
N LEU A 300 37.62 -36.14 5.93
CA LEU A 300 37.54 -35.13 7.00
C LEU A 300 38.74 -35.17 7.96
N ALA A 301 39.49 -34.07 7.99
CA ALA A 301 40.55 -33.83 8.95
C ALA A 301 40.02 -33.34 10.31
N GLY A 302 40.79 -33.53 11.38
CA GLY A 302 40.55 -32.94 12.69
C GLY A 302 39.44 -33.57 13.54
N ALA A 303 38.86 -34.72 13.12
CA ALA A 303 38.07 -35.55 14.02
C ALA A 303 38.99 -36.16 15.07
N VAL A 304 38.60 -36.15 16.34
CA VAL A 304 39.37 -36.75 17.45
C VAL A 304 38.58 -37.91 18.03
N PHE A 305 39.20 -39.09 18.06
CA PHE A 305 38.67 -40.28 18.70
C PHE A 305 39.49 -40.63 19.94
N GLU A 306 38.79 -41.07 20.98
CA GLU A 306 39.37 -41.77 22.12
C GLU A 306 39.12 -43.27 21.96
N VAL A 307 40.18 -44.07 22.08
CA VAL A 307 40.17 -45.51 21.90
C VAL A 307 40.13 -46.18 23.26
N PHE A 308 39.13 -47.02 23.49
CA PHE A 308 38.96 -47.79 24.71
C PHE A 308 39.18 -49.29 24.44
N ASN A 309 39.78 -50.00 25.38
CA ASN A 309 39.86 -51.46 25.34
C ASN A 309 38.56 -52.13 25.85
N VAL A 310 38.52 -53.47 25.89
CA VAL A 310 37.38 -54.26 26.39
C VAL A 310 37.04 -54.02 27.88
N ASN A 311 37.97 -53.49 28.69
CA ASN A 311 37.73 -53.09 30.08
C ASN A 311 37.14 -51.67 30.20
N ASN A 312 36.91 -50.99 29.07
CA ASN A 312 36.59 -49.56 28.97
C ASN A 312 37.69 -48.63 29.54
N GLU A 313 38.96 -49.05 29.45
CA GLU A 313 40.14 -48.24 29.77
C GLU A 313 40.63 -47.54 28.49
N SER A 314 40.95 -46.24 28.58
CA SER A 314 41.47 -45.47 27.45
C SER A 314 42.91 -45.86 27.13
N VAL A 315 43.18 -46.30 25.90
CA VAL A 315 44.50 -46.76 25.41
C VAL A 315 45.18 -45.75 24.49
N GLY A 316 44.48 -44.68 24.08
CA GLY A 316 45.06 -43.64 23.24
C GLY A 316 44.03 -42.70 22.62
N LYS A 317 44.53 -41.60 22.04
CA LYS A 317 43.73 -40.66 21.24
C LYS A 317 44.34 -40.51 19.86
N ILE A 318 43.48 -40.53 18.85
CA ILE A 318 43.87 -40.39 17.44
C ILE A 318 43.10 -39.22 16.81
N THR A 319 43.77 -38.47 15.95
CA THR A 319 43.20 -37.31 15.24
C THR A 319 43.39 -37.48 13.76
N THR A 320 42.36 -37.20 12.94
CA THR A 320 42.45 -37.44 11.50
C THR A 320 43.25 -36.40 10.74
N GLY A 321 44.12 -36.89 9.85
CA GLY A 321 44.95 -36.09 8.95
C GLY A 321 44.18 -35.50 7.78
N ALA A 322 44.90 -34.82 6.88
CA ALA A 322 44.33 -34.17 5.69
C ALA A 322 43.69 -35.15 4.68
N ASP A 323 44.09 -36.42 4.73
CA ASP A 323 43.52 -37.55 3.96
C ASP A 323 42.31 -38.21 4.67
N GLY A 324 41.92 -37.70 5.84
CA GLY A 324 40.89 -38.27 6.70
C GLY A 324 41.32 -39.52 7.48
N MET A 325 42.59 -39.93 7.43
CA MET A 325 43.07 -41.14 8.13
C MET A 325 43.58 -40.83 9.54
N ALA A 326 43.45 -41.79 10.44
CA ALA A 326 44.28 -41.87 11.65
C ALA A 326 44.52 -43.33 12.05
N GLU A 327 45.58 -43.61 12.80
CA GLU A 327 45.96 -44.97 13.20
C GLU A 327 46.50 -45.02 14.63
N LEU A 328 46.39 -46.19 15.25
CA LEU A 328 46.98 -46.51 16.55
C LEU A 328 47.62 -47.89 16.47
N ASN A 329 48.94 -47.93 16.69
CA ASN A 329 49.78 -49.10 16.48
C ASN A 329 50.18 -49.77 17.81
N ASN A 330 50.68 -51.01 17.74
CA ASN A 330 51.14 -51.81 18.89
C ASN A 330 50.06 -52.09 19.95
N LEU A 331 48.81 -52.25 19.52
CA LEU A 331 47.68 -52.59 20.40
C LEU A 331 47.62 -54.10 20.65
N PRO A 332 47.55 -54.57 21.92
CA PRO A 332 47.33 -55.98 22.24
C PRO A 332 46.06 -56.53 21.58
N ILE A 333 46.06 -57.79 21.14
CA ILE A 333 44.91 -58.35 20.41
C ILE A 333 43.60 -58.37 21.22
N GLY A 334 42.50 -58.01 20.56
CA GLY A 334 41.17 -57.92 21.15
C GLY A 334 40.28 -56.88 20.47
N THR A 335 39.09 -56.67 21.03
CA THR A 335 38.13 -55.66 20.56
C THR A 335 38.38 -54.32 21.23
N TYR A 336 38.39 -53.25 20.42
CA TYR A 336 38.51 -51.86 20.85
C TYR A 336 37.26 -51.08 20.46
N THR A 337 36.95 -50.04 21.25
CA THR A 337 35.81 -49.14 21.06
C THR A 337 36.33 -47.74 20.77
N LEU A 338 36.02 -47.21 19.59
CA LEU A 338 36.34 -45.88 19.13
C LEU A 338 35.17 -44.94 19.45
N LYS A 339 35.40 -43.94 20.30
CA LYS A 339 34.41 -42.89 20.60
C LYS A 339 34.88 -41.58 19.99
N GLU A 340 34.07 -40.96 19.14
CA GLU A 340 34.36 -39.58 18.72
C GLU A 340 34.16 -38.66 19.92
N ILE A 341 35.19 -37.87 20.25
CA ILE A 341 35.16 -36.87 21.33
C ILE A 341 35.21 -35.44 20.79
N LYS A 342 35.45 -35.26 19.49
CA LYS A 342 35.37 -34.00 18.77
C LYS A 342 35.15 -34.25 17.28
N ALA A 343 34.05 -33.75 16.73
CA ALA A 343 33.80 -33.73 15.28
C ALA A 343 34.75 -32.79 14.52
N PRO A 344 34.94 -33.01 13.21
CA PRO A 344 35.49 -32.02 12.28
C PRO A 344 34.71 -30.71 12.30
N THR A 345 35.39 -29.58 12.04
CA THR A 345 34.74 -28.26 11.94
C THR A 345 33.64 -28.26 10.89
N GLY A 346 32.43 -27.86 11.29
CA GLY A 346 31.24 -27.83 10.42
C GLY A 346 30.50 -29.18 10.28
N TYR A 347 30.89 -30.21 11.04
CA TYR A 347 30.20 -31.50 11.08
C TYR A 347 29.62 -31.77 12.47
N VAL A 348 28.50 -32.50 12.51
CA VAL A 348 27.85 -32.97 13.73
C VAL A 348 28.68 -34.12 14.29
N SER A 349 28.85 -34.23 15.62
CA SER A 349 29.48 -35.42 16.19
C SER A 349 28.55 -36.63 16.16
N ASP A 350 29.07 -37.80 15.85
CA ASP A 350 28.35 -39.06 16.10
C ASP A 350 28.70 -39.55 17.52
N ASP A 351 27.68 -39.72 18.36
CA ASP A 351 27.84 -40.19 19.73
C ASP A 351 27.96 -41.72 19.83
N LYS A 352 27.67 -42.43 18.73
CA LYS A 352 27.68 -43.90 18.63
C LYS A 352 29.12 -44.44 18.54
N PRO A 353 29.60 -45.16 19.57
CA PRO A 353 30.93 -45.74 19.52
C PRO A 353 31.00 -46.84 18.45
N GLN A 354 32.10 -46.86 17.70
CA GLN A 354 32.36 -47.88 16.68
C GLN A 354 33.30 -48.94 17.26
N THR A 355 33.02 -50.22 17.04
CA THR A 355 33.90 -51.31 17.51
C THR A 355 34.81 -51.81 16.39
N ILE A 356 36.02 -52.23 16.76
CA ILE A 356 37.01 -52.78 15.84
C ILE A 356 37.78 -53.93 16.50
N GLU A 357 38.05 -54.99 15.74
CA GLU A 357 38.85 -56.14 16.21
C GLU A 357 40.29 -55.97 15.73
N VAL A 358 41.25 -56.01 16.66
CA VAL A 358 42.69 -56.00 16.38
C VAL A 358 43.24 -57.41 16.52
N LYS A 359 43.91 -57.89 15.47
CA LYS A 359 44.50 -59.22 15.36
C LYS A 359 46.02 -59.14 15.18
N THR A 360 46.71 -60.23 15.50
CA THR A 360 48.17 -60.30 15.55
C THR A 360 48.80 -60.00 14.19
N GLY A 361 49.59 -58.93 14.10
CA GLY A 361 50.23 -58.47 12.86
C GLY A 361 49.27 -57.87 11.82
N GLU A 362 47.98 -57.74 12.14
CA GLU A 362 46.95 -57.21 11.25
C GLU A 362 46.57 -55.77 11.63
N THR A 363 46.15 -54.96 10.64
CA THR A 363 45.56 -53.64 10.88
C THR A 363 44.05 -53.68 10.66
N GLY A 364 43.27 -53.60 11.72
CA GLY A 364 41.83 -53.44 11.63
C GLY A 364 41.48 -52.08 11.00
N ALA A 365 40.58 -52.04 10.02
CA ALA A 365 40.17 -50.80 9.35
C ALA A 365 38.65 -50.54 9.47
N VAL A 366 38.25 -49.30 9.77
CA VAL A 366 36.84 -48.87 9.79
C VAL A 366 36.65 -47.47 9.17
N GLN A 367 35.55 -47.26 8.45
CA GLN A 367 35.16 -45.95 7.90
C GLN A 367 34.05 -45.34 8.75
N ILE A 368 34.20 -44.08 9.19
CA ILE A 368 33.28 -43.40 10.11
C ILE A 368 32.75 -42.12 9.44
N VAL A 369 31.42 -41.98 9.36
CA VAL A 369 30.72 -40.92 8.62
C VAL A 369 30.16 -39.87 9.59
N ASN A 370 30.34 -38.57 9.33
CA ASN A 370 29.59 -37.51 10.03
C ASN A 370 28.74 -36.70 9.05
N ASN A 371 27.61 -36.22 9.54
CA ASN A 371 26.72 -35.34 8.79
C ASN A 371 27.16 -33.87 8.92
N LYS A 372 26.87 -33.05 7.90
CA LYS A 372 27.16 -31.61 7.96
C LYS A 372 26.26 -30.91 8.95
N VAL A 373 26.81 -29.98 9.72
CA VAL A 373 26.01 -29.01 10.49
C VAL A 373 25.17 -28.21 9.50
N LYS A 374 23.85 -28.37 9.64
CA LYS A 374 22.81 -27.64 8.91
C LYS A 374 21.93 -26.92 9.92
N GLY A 375 21.61 -25.65 9.67
CA GLY A 375 20.75 -24.82 10.50
C GLY A 375 19.79 -23.99 9.64
N ASN A 376 18.96 -23.17 10.30
CA ASN A 376 17.85 -22.47 9.67
C ASN A 376 17.86 -20.99 10.06
N ILE A 377 17.18 -20.15 9.27
CA ILE A 377 16.77 -18.81 9.71
C ILE A 377 15.27 -18.62 9.55
N GLU A 378 14.69 -17.81 10.45
CA GLU A 378 13.32 -17.31 10.42
C GLU A 378 13.38 -15.79 10.35
N ILE A 379 12.70 -15.19 9.37
CA ILE A 379 12.64 -13.73 9.19
C ILE A 379 11.19 -13.30 9.40
N LYS A 380 10.93 -12.63 10.51
CA LYS A 380 9.65 -12.00 10.84
C LYS A 380 9.64 -10.58 10.29
N LYS A 381 8.70 -10.28 9.40
CA LYS A 381 8.57 -8.98 8.74
C LYS A 381 7.42 -8.17 9.30
N LEU A 382 7.74 -6.97 9.75
CA LEU A 382 6.79 -5.96 10.24
C LEU A 382 6.90 -4.67 9.41
N SER A 383 5.93 -3.77 9.58
CA SER A 383 6.10 -2.33 9.33
C SER A 383 6.53 -1.59 10.60
N ASP A 384 6.88 -0.32 10.45
CA ASP A 384 7.11 0.65 11.52
C ASP A 384 5.90 0.86 12.46
N SER A 385 4.68 0.52 12.04
CA SER A 385 3.50 0.47 12.92
C SER A 385 3.29 -0.87 13.65
N GLY A 386 4.19 -1.84 13.44
CA GLY A 386 4.10 -3.20 14.02
C GLY A 386 3.18 -4.16 13.27
N LYS A 387 2.61 -3.76 12.12
CA LYS A 387 1.76 -4.61 11.27
C LYS A 387 2.57 -5.71 10.58
N ILE A 388 2.09 -6.96 10.57
CA ILE A 388 2.72 -8.07 9.83
C ILE A 388 2.68 -7.84 8.31
N LEU A 389 3.79 -8.12 7.61
CA LEU A 389 3.91 -7.89 6.16
C LEU A 389 4.13 -9.19 5.38
N PRO A 390 3.09 -9.73 4.71
CA PRO A 390 3.27 -10.79 3.71
C PRO A 390 3.85 -10.25 2.40
N ASN A 391 4.26 -11.16 1.52
CA ASN A 391 4.72 -10.88 0.15
C ASN A 391 5.97 -9.99 0.04
N VAL A 392 6.81 -9.96 1.08
CA VAL A 392 8.15 -9.35 1.06
C VAL A 392 9.19 -10.40 0.66
N GLU A 393 10.03 -10.10 -0.35
CA GLU A 393 11.07 -11.02 -0.82
C GLU A 393 12.41 -10.71 -0.15
N PHE A 394 12.98 -11.72 0.51
CA PHE A 394 14.34 -11.72 1.00
C PHE A 394 15.22 -12.65 0.16
N THR A 395 16.48 -12.27 -0.02
CA THR A 395 17.50 -13.14 -0.61
C THR A 395 18.62 -13.37 0.40
N VAL A 396 18.97 -14.64 0.62
CA VAL A 396 20.13 -15.09 1.42
C VAL A 396 21.34 -15.24 0.51
N PHE A 397 22.48 -14.73 0.97
CA PHE A 397 23.78 -14.75 0.31
C PHE A 397 24.84 -15.33 1.25
N THR A 398 25.90 -15.92 0.69
CA THR A 398 27.13 -16.27 1.42
C THR A 398 27.94 -15.01 1.80
N GLU A 399 28.99 -15.15 2.63
CA GLU A 399 29.91 -14.04 2.96
C GLU A 399 30.57 -13.42 1.71
N ASP A 400 30.88 -14.20 0.68
CA ASP A 400 31.39 -13.73 -0.63
C ASP A 400 30.32 -13.11 -1.55
N GLY A 401 29.05 -13.09 -1.13
CA GLY A 401 27.96 -12.42 -1.84
C GLY A 401 27.29 -13.25 -2.94
N LYS A 402 27.58 -14.55 -3.05
CA LYS A 402 26.88 -15.47 -3.95
C LYS A 402 25.48 -15.76 -3.41
N GLU A 403 24.47 -15.72 -4.29
CA GLU A 403 23.08 -16.04 -3.92
C GLU A 403 22.94 -17.52 -3.53
N VAL A 404 22.22 -17.76 -2.42
CA VAL A 404 21.95 -19.09 -1.88
C VAL A 404 20.48 -19.48 -2.11
N LYS A 405 19.54 -18.62 -1.70
CA LYS A 405 18.10 -18.90 -1.74
C LYS A 405 17.28 -17.62 -1.61
N LYS A 406 16.24 -17.48 -2.44
CA LYS A 406 15.17 -16.49 -2.25
C LYS A 406 14.04 -17.07 -1.40
N VAL A 407 13.39 -16.24 -0.61
CA VAL A 407 12.23 -16.57 0.22
C VAL A 407 11.27 -15.39 0.25
N VAL A 408 9.97 -15.68 0.36
CA VAL A 408 8.91 -14.66 0.46
C VAL A 408 8.16 -14.85 1.77
N THR A 409 7.79 -13.75 2.44
CA THR A 409 7.00 -13.80 3.68
C THR A 409 5.57 -14.25 3.40
N LYS A 410 5.08 -15.20 4.21
CA LYS A 410 3.71 -15.72 4.15
C LYS A 410 2.72 -14.76 4.82
N GLU A 411 1.42 -15.07 4.78
CA GLU A 411 0.33 -14.30 5.41
C GLU A 411 0.54 -13.94 6.89
N ASN A 412 1.33 -14.73 7.63
CA ASN A 412 1.70 -14.43 9.02
C ASN A 412 2.91 -13.46 9.17
N GLY A 413 3.43 -12.93 8.06
CA GLY A 413 4.63 -12.09 8.01
C GLY A 413 5.96 -12.84 8.13
N ILE A 414 5.97 -14.19 8.07
CA ILE A 414 7.18 -15.00 8.31
C ILE A 414 7.73 -15.63 7.03
N ALA A 415 9.05 -15.56 6.86
CA ALA A 415 9.84 -16.21 5.81
C ALA A 415 10.90 -17.16 6.43
N ASN A 416 10.90 -18.44 6.06
CA ASN A 416 11.82 -19.45 6.60
C ASN A 416 12.82 -19.93 5.55
N VAL A 417 14.09 -20.03 5.93
CA VAL A 417 15.16 -20.60 5.11
C VAL A 417 15.82 -21.74 5.87
N GLU A 418 15.38 -22.95 5.56
CA GLU A 418 15.85 -24.20 6.15
C GLU A 418 17.05 -24.80 5.39
N GLY A 419 17.91 -25.53 6.11
CA GLY A 419 18.95 -26.37 5.54
C GLY A 419 20.26 -25.67 5.14
N LEU A 420 20.52 -24.46 5.65
CA LEU A 420 21.76 -23.73 5.40
C LEU A 420 22.93 -24.47 6.07
N THR A 421 24.02 -24.72 5.34
CA THR A 421 25.22 -25.38 5.88
C THR A 421 26.00 -24.48 6.82
N TYR A 422 26.85 -25.06 7.67
CA TYR A 422 27.83 -24.34 8.49
C TYR A 422 28.58 -23.26 7.71
N GLY A 423 28.72 -22.08 8.32
CA GLY A 423 29.37 -20.92 7.71
C GLY A 423 28.61 -19.62 7.93
N LYS A 424 29.14 -18.54 7.35
CA LYS A 424 28.58 -17.19 7.45
C LYS A 424 27.80 -16.81 6.20
N TYR A 425 26.78 -15.99 6.42
CA TYR A 425 25.82 -15.53 5.43
C TYR A 425 25.39 -14.10 5.75
N TYR A 426 24.67 -13.47 4.82
CA TYR A 426 23.77 -12.37 5.13
C TYR A 426 22.46 -12.50 4.36
N PHE A 427 21.43 -11.78 4.79
CA PHE A 427 20.23 -11.59 3.98
C PHE A 427 19.87 -10.10 3.85
N LEU A 428 19.11 -9.75 2.81
CA LEU A 428 18.55 -8.41 2.60
C LEU A 428 17.24 -8.48 1.81
N GLU A 429 16.44 -7.41 1.87
CA GLU A 429 15.17 -7.32 1.15
C GLU A 429 15.34 -6.95 -0.32
N THR A 430 15.03 -7.90 -1.21
CA THR A 430 15.15 -7.73 -2.67
C THR A 430 13.87 -7.17 -3.30
N LYS A 431 12.68 -7.45 -2.75
CA LYS A 431 11.41 -6.84 -3.22
C LYS A 431 10.48 -6.48 -2.07
N THR A 432 9.79 -5.36 -2.27
CA THR A 432 8.90 -4.72 -1.29
C THR A 432 7.50 -4.58 -1.90
N PRO A 433 6.42 -4.89 -1.19
CA PRO A 433 5.07 -4.63 -1.64
C PRO A 433 4.75 -3.13 -1.65
N ASN A 434 3.85 -2.72 -2.54
CA ASN A 434 3.40 -1.33 -2.65
C ASN A 434 2.89 -0.79 -1.30
N GLY A 435 3.19 0.47 -1.01
CA GLY A 435 2.83 1.12 0.26
C GLY A 435 3.87 1.04 1.38
N TYR A 436 5.05 0.46 1.12
CA TYR A 436 6.16 0.37 2.08
C TYR A 436 7.50 0.75 1.44
N ILE A 437 8.41 1.33 2.22
CA ILE A 437 9.79 1.61 1.83
C ILE A 437 10.65 0.37 2.12
N GLY A 438 11.35 -0.13 1.10
CA GLY A 438 12.11 -1.38 1.20
C GLY A 438 13.43 -1.27 1.95
N ASN A 439 13.62 -2.10 2.96
CA ASN A 439 14.80 -2.07 3.83
C ASN A 439 16.06 -2.63 3.14
N LYS A 440 17.06 -1.77 2.90
CA LYS A 440 18.32 -2.14 2.21
C LYS A 440 19.47 -2.55 3.13
N THR A 441 19.19 -2.77 4.41
CA THR A 441 20.17 -3.25 5.39
C THR A 441 20.59 -4.70 5.07
N LYS A 442 21.89 -4.99 5.15
CA LYS A 442 22.40 -6.37 5.18
C LYS A 442 22.35 -6.89 6.61
N TYR A 443 21.70 -8.02 6.82
CA TYR A 443 21.60 -8.70 8.11
C TYR A 443 22.56 -9.91 8.12
N PRO A 444 23.77 -9.79 8.69
CA PRO A 444 24.75 -10.89 8.75
C PRO A 444 24.37 -11.92 9.81
N PHE A 445 24.65 -13.20 9.55
CA PHE A 445 24.45 -14.30 10.48
C PHE A 445 25.41 -15.47 10.20
N GLU A 446 25.50 -16.41 11.16
CA GLU A 446 26.45 -17.53 11.07
C GLU A 446 25.82 -18.82 11.62
N ILE A 447 25.82 -19.88 10.81
CA ILE A 447 25.31 -21.21 11.19
C ILE A 447 26.43 -21.97 11.90
N LYS A 448 26.30 -22.15 13.22
CA LYS A 448 27.28 -22.87 14.07
C LYS A 448 26.75 -24.18 14.65
N GLU A 449 25.45 -24.28 14.84
CA GLU A 449 24.80 -25.36 15.60
C GLU A 449 23.77 -26.07 14.71
N HIS A 450 23.67 -27.39 14.83
CA HIS A 450 22.78 -28.19 14.01
C HIS A 450 21.31 -28.05 14.45
N ASN A 451 20.41 -27.92 13.46
CA ASN A 451 18.96 -27.74 13.62
C ASN A 451 18.54 -26.49 14.41
N LYS A 452 19.48 -25.59 14.71
CA LYS A 452 19.19 -24.29 15.31
C LYS A 452 18.55 -23.36 14.28
N THR A 453 17.44 -22.74 14.66
CA THR A 453 16.82 -21.63 13.93
C THR A 453 17.26 -20.32 14.56
N LEU A 454 17.75 -19.38 13.74
CA LEU A 454 18.01 -18.00 14.16
C LEU A 454 16.84 -17.12 13.69
N THR A 455 16.13 -16.49 14.63
CA THR A 455 15.00 -15.60 14.32
C THR A 455 15.45 -14.14 14.24
N PHE A 456 15.04 -13.45 13.19
CA PHE A 456 15.29 -12.02 12.95
C PHE A 456 13.96 -11.28 12.80
N THR A 457 13.89 -10.03 13.27
CA THR A 457 12.77 -9.11 12.98
C THR A 457 13.27 -8.00 12.08
N VAL A 458 12.53 -7.69 11.02
CA VAL A 458 12.88 -6.65 10.03
C VAL A 458 11.67 -5.77 9.76
N GLU A 459 11.85 -4.46 9.93
CA GLU A 459 10.81 -3.42 9.76
C GLU A 459 10.98 -2.67 8.44
N ASN A 460 9.86 -2.19 7.88
CA ASN A 460 9.78 -1.29 6.72
C ASN A 460 8.91 -0.09 7.07
N THR A 461 9.34 1.12 6.72
CA THR A 461 8.55 2.34 6.90
C THR A 461 7.33 2.34 5.98
N GLU A 462 6.16 2.66 6.50
CA GLU A 462 4.95 2.87 5.69
C GLU A 462 5.08 4.10 4.79
N VAL A 463 4.61 3.99 3.55
CA VAL A 463 4.46 5.14 2.65
C VAL A 463 3.29 5.98 3.15
N LYS A 464 3.60 7.22 3.57
CA LYS A 464 2.65 8.23 4.05
C LYS A 464 2.91 9.53 3.31
N GLY A 465 1.87 10.27 2.96
CA GLY A 465 1.95 11.54 2.24
C GLY A 465 0.94 12.56 2.76
N SER A 466 0.89 13.72 2.13
CA SER A 466 -0.04 14.80 2.46
C SER A 466 -0.83 15.22 1.24
N VAL A 467 -1.97 15.88 1.46
CA VAL A 467 -2.74 16.55 0.41
C VAL A 467 -3.05 17.99 0.84
N LYS A 468 -2.94 18.91 -0.10
CA LYS A 468 -3.33 20.31 0.02
C LYS A 468 -4.38 20.61 -1.05
N LEU A 469 -5.60 20.89 -0.64
CA LEU A 469 -6.68 21.32 -1.52
C LEU A 469 -6.86 22.83 -1.39
N LEU A 470 -6.84 23.53 -2.53
CA LEU A 470 -7.06 24.98 -2.62
C LEU A 470 -8.42 25.25 -3.27
N LYS A 471 -9.29 25.97 -2.56
CA LYS A 471 -10.65 26.32 -2.95
C LYS A 471 -10.70 27.72 -3.53
N VAL A 472 -11.19 27.84 -4.77
CA VAL A 472 -11.25 29.10 -5.51
C VAL A 472 -12.61 29.31 -6.19
N ASP A 473 -12.86 30.56 -6.59
CA ASP A 473 -13.89 30.92 -7.57
C ASP A 473 -13.48 30.40 -8.97
N ASN A 474 -14.44 29.92 -9.76
CA ASN A 474 -14.19 29.41 -11.11
C ASN A 474 -13.84 30.53 -12.12
N GLU A 475 -14.39 31.73 -11.94
CA GLU A 475 -14.17 32.86 -12.86
C GLU A 475 -12.97 33.72 -12.43
N ASP A 476 -12.61 33.70 -11.15
CA ASP A 476 -11.41 34.34 -10.60
C ASP A 476 -10.65 33.38 -9.67
N ILE A 477 -9.69 32.63 -10.23
CA ILE A 477 -8.87 31.70 -9.45
C ILE A 477 -7.95 32.37 -8.41
N SER A 478 -7.81 33.70 -8.41
CA SER A 478 -7.07 34.42 -7.36
C SER A 478 -7.90 34.51 -6.07
N LYS A 479 -9.22 34.64 -6.20
CA LYS A 479 -10.21 34.73 -5.12
C LYS A 479 -10.38 33.39 -4.41
N LYS A 480 -9.87 33.31 -3.18
CA LYS A 480 -9.91 32.11 -2.34
C LYS A 480 -11.21 32.05 -1.53
N LEU A 481 -11.74 30.85 -1.31
CA LEU A 481 -13.05 30.67 -0.69
C LEU A 481 -12.97 29.93 0.65
N GLU A 482 -13.17 30.66 1.74
CA GLU A 482 -13.34 30.14 3.10
C GLU A 482 -14.69 29.40 3.26
N GLY A 483 -14.72 28.41 4.16
CA GLY A 483 -15.95 27.80 4.66
C GLY A 483 -16.56 26.67 3.81
N ALA A 484 -16.02 26.34 2.64
CA ALA A 484 -16.40 25.13 1.91
C ALA A 484 -16.11 23.90 2.78
N ALA A 485 -17.09 23.02 2.96
CA ALA A 485 -16.97 21.81 3.77
C ALA A 485 -16.79 20.58 2.87
N PHE A 486 -15.80 19.74 3.19
CA PHE A 486 -15.51 18.51 2.46
C PHE A 486 -15.45 17.29 3.38
N GLU A 487 -16.00 16.17 2.91
CA GLU A 487 -15.63 14.84 3.37
C GLU A 487 -14.38 14.39 2.59
N LEU A 488 -13.35 13.93 3.30
CA LEU A 488 -12.27 13.12 2.73
C LEU A 488 -12.63 11.64 2.89
N LYS A 489 -12.59 10.87 1.81
CA LYS A 489 -12.90 9.44 1.77
C LYS A 489 -11.74 8.60 1.28
N ASP A 490 -11.63 7.38 1.77
CA ASP A 490 -10.73 6.37 1.22
C ASP A 490 -11.35 5.60 0.04
N ALA A 491 -10.57 4.70 -0.57
CA ALA A 491 -10.97 3.88 -1.71
C ALA A 491 -12.20 2.97 -1.49
N SER A 492 -12.64 2.75 -0.25
CA SER A 492 -13.87 2.02 0.08
C SER A 492 -15.12 2.92 0.17
N GLY A 493 -14.95 4.24 0.05
CA GLY A 493 -15.99 5.24 0.26
C GLY A 493 -16.21 5.64 1.73
N LYS A 494 -15.47 5.03 2.66
CA LYS A 494 -15.48 5.38 4.08
C LYS A 494 -14.89 6.79 4.29
N VAL A 495 -15.55 7.61 5.08
CA VAL A 495 -15.03 8.92 5.53
C VAL A 495 -13.84 8.69 6.47
N VAL A 496 -12.71 9.32 6.15
CA VAL A 496 -11.48 9.34 6.98
C VAL A 496 -11.27 10.67 7.70
N GLY A 497 -11.96 11.73 7.27
CA GLY A 497 -12.01 13.01 7.97
C GLY A 497 -12.98 13.99 7.32
N GLU A 498 -13.43 14.98 8.09
CA GLU A 498 -14.20 16.13 7.61
C GLU A 498 -13.39 17.40 7.80
N TYR A 499 -13.40 18.27 6.80
CA TYR A 499 -12.55 19.47 6.73
C TYR A 499 -13.36 20.67 6.24
N LYS A 500 -12.93 21.87 6.65
CA LYS A 500 -13.42 23.13 6.08
C LYS A 500 -12.24 23.95 5.57
N THR A 501 -12.45 24.66 4.47
CA THR A 501 -11.45 25.56 3.90
C THR A 501 -11.25 26.78 4.80
N ASP A 502 -9.99 27.15 5.02
CA ASP A 502 -9.62 28.30 5.84
C ASP A 502 -9.74 29.64 5.09
N LYS A 503 -9.27 30.74 5.70
CA LYS A 503 -9.23 32.09 5.11
C LYS A 503 -8.43 32.21 3.82
N ASN A 504 -7.53 31.26 3.56
CA ASN A 504 -6.73 31.17 2.34
C ASN A 504 -7.38 30.22 1.31
N GLY A 505 -8.56 29.68 1.61
CA GLY A 505 -9.25 28.66 0.84
C GLY A 505 -8.62 27.27 0.98
N GLU A 506 -7.78 27.03 1.97
CA GLU A 506 -6.97 25.80 2.05
C GLU A 506 -7.56 24.72 2.97
N ILE A 507 -7.41 23.47 2.55
CA ILE A 507 -7.47 22.27 3.40
C ILE A 507 -6.12 21.58 3.30
N ASN A 508 -5.45 21.37 4.43
CA ASN A 508 -4.15 20.70 4.51
C ASN A 508 -4.28 19.44 5.39
N VAL A 509 -4.14 18.25 4.79
CA VAL A 509 -4.22 16.96 5.50
C VAL A 509 -2.88 16.24 5.37
N LYS A 510 -2.34 15.79 6.51
CA LYS A 510 -1.02 15.16 6.63
C LYS A 510 -1.12 13.67 6.95
N ASP A 511 -0.01 12.96 6.73
CA ASP A 511 0.23 11.58 7.17
C ASP A 511 -0.82 10.56 6.68
N LEU A 512 -1.47 10.84 5.54
CA LEU A 512 -2.34 9.91 4.85
C LEU A 512 -1.52 8.71 4.36
N ALA A 513 -1.98 7.50 4.65
CA ALA A 513 -1.34 6.27 4.21
C ALA A 513 -1.36 6.13 2.67
N TYR A 514 -0.53 5.25 2.14
CA TYR A 514 -0.59 4.82 0.74
C TYR A 514 -1.99 4.34 0.35
N GLY A 515 -2.55 4.90 -0.71
CA GLY A 515 -3.89 4.56 -1.17
C GLY A 515 -4.56 5.63 -2.03
N LYS A 516 -5.74 5.30 -2.55
CA LYS A 516 -6.63 6.21 -3.27
C LYS A 516 -7.62 6.87 -2.31
N TYR A 517 -7.88 8.14 -2.56
CA TYR A 517 -8.75 8.99 -1.76
C TYR A 517 -9.63 9.87 -2.66
N SER A 518 -10.70 10.43 -2.10
CA SER A 518 -11.47 11.50 -2.75
C SER A 518 -11.93 12.57 -1.78
N PHE A 519 -11.88 13.83 -2.20
CA PHE A 519 -12.60 14.92 -1.54
C PHE A 519 -13.99 15.08 -2.17
N VAL A 520 -15.02 15.23 -1.33
CA VAL A 520 -16.42 15.42 -1.74
C VAL A 520 -16.96 16.67 -1.05
N GLU A 521 -17.38 17.69 -1.81
CA GLU A 521 -17.97 18.89 -1.22
C GLU A 521 -19.35 18.57 -0.64
N LYS A 522 -19.58 19.02 0.60
CA LYS A 522 -20.80 18.79 1.40
C LYS A 522 -21.61 20.05 1.60
N ALA A 523 -20.93 21.20 1.67
CA ALA A 523 -21.52 22.53 1.65
C ALA A 523 -20.57 23.47 0.93
N SER A 524 -21.08 24.23 -0.04
CA SER A 524 -20.33 25.26 -0.73
C SER A 524 -20.11 26.50 0.16
N PRO A 525 -19.13 27.36 -0.19
CA PRO A 525 -19.05 28.71 0.37
C PRO A 525 -20.34 29.50 0.13
N HIS A 526 -20.62 30.46 1.01
CA HIS A 526 -21.81 31.32 0.91
C HIS A 526 -21.84 32.08 -0.43
N GLY A 527 -22.94 31.96 -1.17
CA GLY A 527 -23.09 32.54 -2.51
C GLY A 527 -22.54 31.69 -3.67
N TYR A 528 -22.15 30.42 -3.44
CA TYR A 528 -21.65 29.52 -4.49
C TYR A 528 -22.47 28.24 -4.64
N VAL A 529 -22.50 27.72 -5.87
CA VAL A 529 -23.11 26.44 -6.21
C VAL A 529 -22.29 25.29 -5.59
N LEU A 530 -22.97 24.29 -5.03
CA LEU A 530 -22.37 23.07 -4.45
C LEU A 530 -21.91 22.11 -5.55
N VAL A 531 -20.62 21.73 -5.54
CA VAL A 531 -20.04 20.79 -6.51
C VAL A 531 -20.12 19.37 -5.98
N LYS A 532 -21.00 18.54 -6.55
CA LYS A 532 -21.21 17.14 -6.15
C LYS A 532 -20.21 16.14 -6.74
N GLU A 533 -19.35 16.58 -7.66
CA GLU A 533 -18.30 15.77 -8.25
C GLU A 533 -17.15 15.56 -7.24
N GLN A 534 -16.47 14.41 -7.32
CA GLN A 534 -15.43 14.03 -6.36
C GLN A 534 -14.02 14.29 -6.91
N ILE A 535 -13.18 14.95 -6.13
CA ILE A 535 -11.79 15.21 -6.50
C ILE A 535 -10.93 14.03 -6.04
N MET A 536 -10.67 13.11 -6.97
CA MET A 536 -9.88 11.89 -6.73
C MET A 536 -8.37 12.16 -6.67
N PHE A 537 -7.65 11.52 -5.74
CA PHE A 537 -6.18 11.53 -5.70
C PHE A 537 -5.60 10.22 -5.13
N GLU A 538 -4.28 10.04 -5.21
CA GLU A 538 -3.62 8.78 -4.81
C GLU A 538 -2.22 9.02 -4.20
N ILE A 539 -2.05 8.67 -2.93
CA ILE A 539 -0.77 8.73 -2.21
C ILE A 539 0.12 7.56 -2.66
N LYS A 540 1.21 7.86 -3.37
CA LYS A 540 2.16 6.86 -3.92
C LYS A 540 3.59 6.95 -3.38
N GLU A 541 4.00 8.14 -2.98
CA GLU A 541 5.39 8.49 -2.64
C GLU A 541 5.43 9.02 -1.21
N HIS A 542 6.39 8.55 -0.41
CA HIS A 542 6.50 8.94 1.00
C HIS A 542 6.95 10.41 1.12
N GLY A 543 6.34 11.17 2.03
CA GLY A 543 6.60 12.58 2.27
C GLY A 543 6.03 13.54 1.21
N LYS A 544 5.47 13.03 0.11
CA LYS A 544 4.95 13.86 -0.99
C LYS A 544 3.69 14.61 -0.57
N ILE A 545 3.62 15.89 -0.93
CA ILE A 545 2.40 16.70 -0.87
C ILE A 545 1.76 16.67 -2.26
N ILE A 546 0.47 16.32 -2.32
CA ILE A 546 -0.34 16.42 -3.54
C ILE A 546 -1.14 17.73 -3.46
N GLU A 547 -0.95 18.61 -4.43
CA GLU A 547 -1.72 19.85 -4.54
C GLU A 547 -2.93 19.66 -5.47
N LEU A 548 -4.11 20.08 -5.02
CA LEU A 548 -5.39 19.95 -5.70
C LEU A 548 -6.08 21.31 -5.78
N LEU A 549 -6.79 21.57 -6.88
CA LEU A 549 -7.59 22.78 -7.07
C LEU A 549 -9.08 22.41 -7.11
N ALA A 550 -9.91 23.13 -6.36
CA ALA A 550 -11.35 22.94 -6.29
C ALA A 550 -12.07 24.24 -6.64
N VAL A 551 -12.69 24.31 -7.82
CA VAL A 551 -13.42 25.49 -8.33
C VAL A 551 -14.91 25.40 -8.00
N ASN A 552 -15.56 26.50 -7.60
CA ASN A 552 -17.03 26.59 -7.59
C ASN A 552 -17.48 27.81 -8.40
N HIS A 553 -18.65 27.69 -9.02
CA HIS A 553 -19.32 28.80 -9.69
C HIS A 553 -20.09 29.63 -8.68
N LEU A 554 -19.98 30.96 -8.80
CA LEU A 554 -20.84 31.89 -8.06
C LEU A 554 -22.30 31.68 -8.46
N ILE A 555 -23.22 31.69 -7.50
CA ILE A 555 -24.65 31.69 -7.78
C ILE A 555 -24.99 32.97 -8.54
N LYS A 556 -25.71 32.84 -9.65
CA LYS A 556 -26.19 33.95 -10.49
C LYS A 556 -27.65 33.75 -10.88
N GLY A 557 -28.38 34.85 -11.06
CA GLY A 557 -29.79 34.85 -11.48
C GLY A 557 -30.17 36.15 -12.19
N ASP A 558 -31.43 36.26 -12.58
CA ASP A 558 -31.92 37.27 -13.51
C ASP A 558 -33.11 38.04 -12.94
N LEU A 559 -33.24 39.33 -13.30
CA LEU A 559 -34.45 40.14 -13.07
C LEU A 559 -35.13 40.45 -14.41
N GLU A 560 -36.43 40.20 -14.50
CA GLU A 560 -37.30 40.55 -15.61
C GLU A 560 -38.38 41.54 -15.12
N ILE A 561 -38.26 42.80 -15.52
CA ILE A 561 -39.24 43.85 -15.18
C ILE A 561 -40.19 44.03 -16.37
N THR A 562 -41.49 43.87 -16.14
CA THR A 562 -42.55 44.17 -17.12
C THR A 562 -43.19 45.52 -16.82
N LYS A 563 -43.12 46.44 -17.77
CA LYS A 563 -43.63 47.81 -17.68
C LYS A 563 -44.98 47.94 -18.35
N VAL A 564 -45.95 48.48 -17.59
CA VAL A 564 -47.35 48.57 -18.03
C VAL A 564 -47.97 49.91 -17.62
N ASP A 565 -49.10 50.24 -18.23
CA ASP A 565 -49.93 51.37 -17.81
C ASP A 565 -50.64 51.05 -16.47
N VAL A 566 -50.85 52.05 -15.62
CA VAL A 566 -51.71 51.92 -14.43
C VAL A 566 -53.17 51.67 -14.82
N ALA A 567 -53.65 52.28 -15.91
CA ALA A 567 -55.03 52.14 -16.38
C ALA A 567 -55.29 50.84 -17.16
N ASP A 568 -54.30 50.32 -17.91
CA ASP A 568 -54.37 49.02 -18.58
C ASP A 568 -53.07 48.21 -18.41
N GLY A 569 -53.16 47.11 -17.67
CA GLY A 569 -52.05 46.18 -17.47
C GLY A 569 -51.61 45.44 -18.75
N ASN A 570 -52.38 45.50 -19.84
CA ASN A 570 -52.01 44.92 -21.13
C ASN A 570 -51.19 45.88 -21.99
N ASN A 571 -51.48 47.18 -21.95
CA ASN A 571 -50.66 48.23 -22.56
C ASN A 571 -49.20 48.14 -22.03
N LYS A 572 -48.25 47.91 -22.94
CA LYS A 572 -46.83 47.70 -22.61
C LYS A 572 -46.01 48.92 -22.96
N LEU A 573 -45.15 49.36 -22.03
CA LEU A 573 -44.48 50.65 -22.14
C LEU A 573 -42.99 50.47 -22.48
N PRO A 574 -42.57 50.70 -23.74
CA PRO A 574 -41.16 50.66 -24.13
C PRO A 574 -40.41 51.92 -23.67
N ASN A 575 -39.08 51.83 -23.62
CA ASN A 575 -38.14 52.91 -23.28
C ASN A 575 -38.17 53.43 -21.83
N ALA A 576 -38.91 52.82 -20.90
CA ALA A 576 -38.67 53.03 -19.47
C ALA A 576 -37.25 52.57 -19.12
N GLU A 577 -36.49 53.37 -18.38
CA GLU A 577 -35.15 53.02 -17.93
C GLU A 577 -35.17 52.65 -16.45
N PHE A 578 -34.61 51.48 -16.13
CA PHE A 578 -34.39 51.04 -14.76
C PHE A 578 -32.91 51.00 -14.42
N THR A 579 -32.59 51.37 -13.17
CA THR A 579 -31.25 51.24 -12.61
C THR A 579 -31.28 50.29 -11.41
N ILE A 580 -30.39 49.28 -11.42
CA ILE A 580 -30.20 48.33 -10.33
C ILE A 580 -29.00 48.75 -9.47
N TYR A 581 -29.17 48.68 -8.16
CA TYR A 581 -28.16 48.95 -7.13
C TYR A 581 -27.98 47.72 -6.23
N ASN A 582 -26.76 47.48 -5.75
CA ASN A 582 -26.49 46.41 -4.78
C ASN A 582 -26.84 46.83 -3.34
N GLU A 583 -26.71 45.91 -2.38
CA GLU A 583 -26.94 46.16 -0.93
C GLU A 583 -26.11 47.33 -0.34
N ALA A 584 -25.00 47.71 -0.98
CA ALA A 584 -24.18 48.87 -0.60
C ALA A 584 -24.59 50.19 -1.30
N GLY A 585 -25.73 50.20 -2.02
CA GLY A 585 -26.23 51.37 -2.75
C GLY A 585 -25.44 51.73 -4.02
N LYS A 586 -24.47 50.91 -4.43
CA LYS A 586 -23.70 51.15 -5.66
C LYS A 586 -24.47 50.65 -6.88
N GLU A 587 -24.51 51.46 -7.93
CA GLU A 587 -25.04 51.08 -9.24
C GLU A 587 -24.33 49.84 -9.81
N VAL A 588 -25.13 48.90 -10.31
CA VAL A 588 -24.69 47.62 -10.89
C VAL A 588 -24.89 47.62 -12.40
N VAL A 589 -26.08 48.01 -12.87
CA VAL A 589 -26.48 47.96 -14.28
C VAL A 589 -27.69 48.88 -14.54
N LYS A 590 -27.77 49.45 -15.75
CA LYS A 590 -28.95 50.11 -16.30
C LYS A 590 -29.51 49.34 -17.50
N GLY A 591 -30.81 49.41 -17.71
CA GLY A 591 -31.49 48.72 -18.82
C GLY A 591 -32.82 49.38 -19.15
N LYS A 592 -33.20 49.32 -20.43
CA LYS A 592 -34.47 49.87 -20.92
C LYS A 592 -35.46 48.78 -21.29
N THR A 593 -36.74 49.11 -21.25
CA THR A 593 -37.81 48.20 -21.67
C THR A 593 -37.90 48.14 -23.20
N ASP A 594 -38.03 46.91 -23.73
CA ASP A 594 -38.23 46.63 -25.15
C ASP A 594 -39.65 46.98 -25.63
N ASP A 595 -39.95 46.73 -26.91
CA ASP A 595 -41.27 46.94 -27.52
C ASP A 595 -42.41 46.13 -26.89
N LYS A 596 -42.10 45.18 -25.99
CA LYS A 596 -43.05 44.38 -25.20
C LYS A 596 -43.14 44.88 -23.75
N GLY A 597 -42.50 46.00 -23.44
CA GLY A 597 -42.39 46.58 -22.11
C GLY A 597 -41.45 45.81 -21.17
N ILE A 598 -40.57 44.95 -21.67
CA ILE A 598 -39.73 44.07 -20.83
C ILE A 598 -38.30 44.61 -20.77
N ALA A 599 -37.80 44.85 -19.56
CA ALA A 599 -36.37 45.05 -19.29
C ALA A 599 -35.82 43.78 -18.61
N LYS A 600 -34.71 43.24 -19.14
CA LYS A 600 -34.03 42.06 -18.58
C LYS A 600 -32.64 42.40 -18.09
N PHE A 601 -32.29 41.83 -16.94
CA PHE A 601 -31.02 42.00 -16.28
C PHE A 601 -30.48 40.62 -15.90
N GLU A 602 -29.62 40.07 -16.75
CA GLU A 602 -29.14 38.70 -16.63
C GLU A 602 -27.87 38.58 -15.78
N LYS A 603 -27.64 37.39 -15.20
CA LYS A 603 -26.39 36.97 -14.55
C LYS A 603 -25.98 37.83 -13.35
N LEU A 604 -26.93 38.47 -12.68
CA LEU A 604 -26.73 39.19 -11.43
C LEU A 604 -26.21 38.20 -10.36
N PRO A 605 -25.09 38.49 -9.69
CA PRO A 605 -24.59 37.66 -8.58
C PRO A 605 -25.61 37.44 -7.46
N PHE A 606 -25.44 36.37 -6.69
CA PHE A 606 -26.10 36.19 -5.40
C PHE A 606 -25.99 37.43 -4.51
N GLY A 607 -27.09 37.78 -3.84
CA GLY A 607 -27.17 38.91 -2.92
C GLY A 607 -28.45 39.73 -3.05
N LYS A 608 -28.55 40.78 -2.23
CA LYS A 608 -29.67 41.72 -2.22
C LYS A 608 -29.42 42.90 -3.14
N TYR A 609 -30.49 43.36 -3.76
CA TYR A 609 -30.52 44.46 -4.70
C TYR A 609 -31.73 45.36 -4.47
N THR A 610 -31.61 46.60 -4.90
CA THR A 610 -32.75 47.51 -5.13
C THR A 610 -32.76 47.97 -6.57
N TYR A 611 -33.92 48.38 -7.07
CA TYR A 611 -34.02 49.08 -8.34
C TYR A 611 -35.11 50.15 -8.28
N LYS A 612 -35.00 51.14 -9.16
CA LYS A 612 -36.02 52.17 -9.40
C LYS A 612 -36.05 52.55 -10.87
N GLU A 613 -37.13 53.18 -11.31
CA GLU A 613 -37.13 53.86 -12.59
C GLU A 613 -36.23 55.10 -12.54
N THR A 614 -35.50 55.36 -13.63
CA THR A 614 -34.66 56.56 -13.81
C THR A 614 -35.07 57.41 -15.01
N VAL A 615 -35.84 56.85 -15.96
CA VAL A 615 -36.47 57.59 -17.06
C VAL A 615 -37.83 56.97 -17.36
N ALA A 616 -38.89 57.78 -17.30
CA ALA A 616 -40.25 57.35 -17.64
C ALA A 616 -40.42 57.14 -19.17
N PRO A 617 -41.35 56.28 -19.61
CA PRO A 617 -41.84 56.25 -20.98
C PRO A 617 -42.35 57.62 -21.45
N LYS A 618 -42.22 57.92 -22.75
CA LYS A 618 -42.71 59.18 -23.32
C LYS A 618 -44.23 59.30 -23.14
N GLY A 619 -44.67 60.33 -22.42
CA GLY A 619 -46.09 60.58 -22.11
C GLY A 619 -46.56 59.95 -20.80
N TYR A 620 -45.64 59.49 -19.94
CA TYR A 620 -45.92 58.91 -18.63
C TYR A 620 -45.17 59.65 -17.51
N VAL A 621 -45.74 59.63 -16.31
CA VAL A 621 -45.15 60.18 -15.09
C VAL A 621 -44.14 59.17 -14.53
N LEU A 622 -42.94 59.65 -14.15
CA LEU A 622 -41.89 58.84 -13.55
C LEU A 622 -42.36 58.17 -12.25
N ASN A 623 -42.15 56.86 -12.14
CA ASN A 623 -42.42 56.15 -10.91
C ASN A 623 -41.24 56.27 -9.93
N GLU A 624 -41.42 57.10 -8.89
CA GLU A 624 -40.41 57.37 -7.84
C GLU A 624 -40.23 56.21 -6.83
N GLU A 625 -40.99 55.10 -6.95
CA GLU A 625 -40.91 53.93 -6.07
C GLU A 625 -39.58 53.16 -6.23
N THR A 626 -39.01 52.73 -5.08
CA THR A 626 -37.81 51.90 -5.03
C THR A 626 -38.17 50.48 -4.58
N PHE A 627 -37.94 49.52 -5.47
CA PHE A 627 -38.24 48.11 -5.29
C PHE A 627 -37.01 47.34 -4.81
N SER A 628 -37.20 46.19 -4.18
CA SER A 628 -36.12 45.31 -3.69
C SER A 628 -36.28 43.87 -4.16
N PHE A 629 -35.16 43.18 -4.42
CA PHE A 629 -35.14 41.74 -4.74
C PHE A 629 -33.84 41.08 -4.23
N GLU A 630 -33.80 39.75 -4.21
CA GLU A 630 -32.66 38.99 -3.68
C GLU A 630 -32.45 37.70 -4.49
N ILE A 631 -31.26 37.57 -5.10
CA ILE A 631 -30.84 36.37 -5.84
C ILE A 631 -30.26 35.37 -4.83
N LYS A 632 -30.91 34.20 -4.72
CA LYS A 632 -30.61 33.13 -3.76
C LYS A 632 -30.22 31.82 -4.43
N GLU A 633 -30.83 31.52 -5.58
CA GLU A 633 -30.67 30.26 -6.30
C GLU A 633 -30.08 30.48 -7.69
N ASN A 634 -29.33 29.50 -8.18
CA ASN A 634 -28.61 29.63 -9.45
C ASN A 634 -29.54 29.37 -10.64
N GLY A 635 -29.69 30.35 -11.53
CA GLY A 635 -30.71 30.36 -12.59
C GLY A 635 -32.09 30.85 -12.11
N GLN A 636 -32.17 31.46 -10.93
CA GLN A 636 -33.41 32.08 -10.43
C GLN A 636 -33.80 33.28 -11.32
N ILE A 637 -35.00 33.27 -11.88
CA ILE A 637 -35.57 34.38 -12.64
C ILE A 637 -36.66 35.05 -11.78
N ILE A 638 -36.40 36.29 -11.36
CA ILE A 638 -37.36 37.10 -10.59
C ILE A 638 -38.15 37.97 -11.57
N LYS A 639 -39.49 37.95 -11.45
CA LYS A 639 -40.39 38.69 -12.36
C LYS A 639 -41.18 39.74 -11.61
N HIS A 640 -40.98 41.01 -11.95
CA HIS A 640 -41.67 42.15 -11.35
C HIS A 640 -42.53 42.87 -12.41
N ILE A 641 -43.61 43.53 -11.96
CA ILE A 641 -44.47 44.37 -12.80
C ILE A 641 -44.48 45.78 -12.23
N VAL A 642 -44.08 46.78 -13.01
CA VAL A 642 -43.98 48.19 -12.58
C VAL A 642 -44.85 49.06 -13.47
N LYS A 643 -45.72 49.87 -12.85
CA LYS A 643 -46.75 50.64 -13.57
C LYS A 643 -46.45 52.14 -13.57
N ASP A 644 -46.84 52.84 -14.64
CA ASP A 644 -46.82 54.32 -14.69
C ASP A 644 -48.20 54.90 -14.93
N GLU A 645 -48.35 56.15 -14.50
CA GLU A 645 -49.52 56.97 -14.78
C GLU A 645 -49.29 57.74 -16.08
N LYS A 646 -50.21 57.61 -17.04
CA LYS A 646 -50.16 58.41 -18.27
C LYS A 646 -50.37 59.90 -17.95
N ILE A 647 -49.61 60.78 -18.60
CA ILE A 647 -49.74 62.24 -18.42
C ILE A 647 -51.07 62.69 -19.04
N PRO A 648 -51.99 63.30 -18.27
CA PRO A 648 -53.26 63.79 -18.80
C PRO A 648 -53.11 64.95 -19.79
N SER A 649 -54.18 65.19 -20.55
CA SER A 649 -54.31 66.40 -21.37
C SER A 649 -55.66 67.07 -21.16
N ILE A 650 -55.68 68.40 -21.28
CA ILE A 650 -56.88 69.22 -21.25
C ILE A 650 -56.98 70.08 -22.52
N LYS A 651 -58.22 70.38 -22.92
CA LYS A 651 -58.59 71.35 -23.95
C LYS A 651 -59.77 72.15 -23.42
N THR A 652 -59.71 73.46 -23.53
CA THR A 652 -60.62 74.36 -22.82
C THR A 652 -61.40 75.23 -23.81
N THR A 653 -62.49 75.88 -23.38
CA THR A 653 -63.32 76.77 -24.22
C THR A 653 -64.15 77.70 -23.34
N ALA A 654 -63.85 79.00 -23.37
CA ALA A 654 -64.50 80.03 -22.56
C ALA A 654 -65.58 80.84 -23.29
N THR A 655 -66.71 81.09 -22.64
CA THR A 655 -67.88 81.84 -23.18
C THR A 655 -68.60 82.63 -22.08
N ASP A 656 -69.42 83.61 -22.43
CA ASP A 656 -70.41 84.18 -21.50
C ASP A 656 -71.40 83.05 -21.09
N LYS A 657 -71.59 82.87 -19.78
CA LYS A 657 -72.46 81.83 -19.21
C LYS A 657 -73.94 82.04 -19.52
N THR A 658 -74.36 83.27 -19.80
CA THR A 658 -75.77 83.64 -20.02
C THR A 658 -76.29 83.23 -21.40
N ASP A 659 -75.42 83.11 -22.40
CA ASP A 659 -75.81 82.87 -23.80
C ASP A 659 -74.86 81.99 -24.64
N GLY A 660 -73.68 81.63 -24.11
CA GLY A 660 -72.68 80.83 -24.84
C GLY A 660 -71.90 81.59 -25.91
N THR A 661 -71.96 82.92 -25.94
CA THR A 661 -71.22 83.76 -26.90
C THR A 661 -69.81 84.12 -26.39
N LYS A 662 -69.05 84.87 -27.19
CA LYS A 662 -67.70 85.35 -26.87
C LYS A 662 -67.61 86.87 -26.74
N GLU A 663 -68.74 87.57 -26.79
CA GLU A 663 -68.82 89.02 -26.67
C GLU A 663 -69.89 89.37 -25.66
N MET A 664 -69.58 90.24 -24.69
CA MET A 664 -70.46 90.54 -23.56
C MET A 664 -70.38 92.04 -23.20
N HIS A 665 -71.43 92.60 -22.60
CA HIS A 665 -71.39 93.97 -22.07
C HIS A 665 -70.84 93.99 -20.64
N THR A 666 -70.30 95.13 -20.20
CA THR A 666 -69.81 95.26 -18.82
C THR A 666 -70.97 95.41 -17.83
N SER A 667 -70.77 94.86 -16.64
CA SER A 667 -71.78 94.81 -15.57
C SER A 667 -71.09 94.56 -14.22
N LYS A 668 -71.77 94.96 -13.13
CA LYS A 668 -71.30 94.71 -11.74
C LYS A 668 -71.20 93.23 -11.35
N SER A 669 -71.76 92.33 -12.16
CA SER A 669 -71.71 90.89 -11.95
C SER A 669 -71.92 90.18 -13.29
N VAL A 670 -70.83 89.91 -14.00
CA VAL A 670 -70.82 89.02 -15.17
C VAL A 670 -70.37 87.63 -14.78
N THR A 671 -70.52 86.62 -15.66
CA THR A 671 -69.91 85.30 -15.45
C THR A 671 -69.41 84.72 -16.76
N ILE A 672 -68.09 84.49 -16.85
CA ILE A 672 -67.49 83.68 -17.91
C ILE A 672 -67.51 82.23 -17.44
N GLN A 673 -68.00 81.32 -18.29
CA GLN A 673 -67.90 79.88 -18.10
C GLN A 673 -66.82 79.34 -19.03
N ASP A 674 -65.85 78.62 -18.48
CA ASP A 674 -64.92 77.78 -19.25
C ASP A 674 -65.34 76.32 -19.20
N LYS A 675 -65.21 75.61 -20.33
CA LYS A 675 -65.50 74.18 -20.47
C LYS A 675 -64.20 73.40 -20.71
N VAL A 676 -63.70 72.77 -19.65
CA VAL A 676 -62.51 71.91 -19.68
C VAL A 676 -62.87 70.49 -20.11
N GLU A 677 -62.50 70.13 -21.33
CA GLU A 677 -62.47 68.75 -21.83
C GLU A 677 -61.15 68.08 -21.42
N TYR A 678 -61.21 66.96 -20.71
CA TYR A 678 -60.05 66.23 -20.21
C TYR A 678 -59.90 64.85 -20.85
N LYS A 679 -58.67 64.34 -20.89
CA LYS A 679 -58.32 63.00 -21.36
C LYS A 679 -57.28 62.33 -20.48
N ASP A 680 -57.30 61.00 -20.48
CA ASP A 680 -56.38 60.11 -19.77
C ASP A 680 -56.32 60.30 -18.24
N LEU A 681 -57.41 60.77 -17.62
CA LEU A 681 -57.50 60.82 -16.15
C LEU A 681 -57.77 59.43 -15.55
N GLN A 682 -57.16 59.15 -14.41
CA GLN A 682 -57.51 57.97 -13.61
C GLN A 682 -58.90 58.13 -12.99
N VAL A 683 -59.84 57.26 -13.40
CA VAL A 683 -61.17 57.13 -12.81
C VAL A 683 -61.08 56.91 -11.30
N GLY A 684 -61.90 57.61 -10.53
CA GLY A 684 -61.96 57.44 -9.06
C GLY A 684 -60.86 58.14 -8.26
N LYS A 685 -59.97 58.92 -8.89
CA LYS A 685 -59.01 59.81 -8.19
C LYS A 685 -59.53 61.25 -8.14
N GLU A 686 -59.29 61.96 -7.05
CA GLU A 686 -59.61 63.40 -6.98
C GLU A 686 -58.57 64.20 -7.77
N TYR A 687 -59.06 65.12 -8.61
CA TYR A 687 -58.26 66.16 -9.26
C TYR A 687 -58.77 67.53 -8.82
N THR A 688 -57.87 68.50 -8.75
CA THR A 688 -58.22 69.92 -8.58
C THR A 688 -57.98 70.62 -9.90
N LEU A 689 -59.02 71.16 -10.51
CA LEU A 689 -58.91 72.10 -11.63
C LEU A 689 -58.90 73.51 -11.05
N LYS A 690 -57.84 74.27 -11.36
CA LYS A 690 -57.74 75.71 -11.08
C LYS A 690 -57.76 76.44 -12.40
N GLY A 691 -58.25 77.68 -12.39
CA GLY A 691 -58.09 78.59 -13.51
C GLY A 691 -58.07 80.05 -13.07
N LYS A 692 -57.61 80.91 -13.98
CA LYS A 692 -57.45 82.36 -13.76
C LYS A 692 -57.73 83.12 -15.05
N LEU A 693 -58.40 84.25 -14.94
CA LEU A 693 -58.54 85.18 -16.06
C LEU A 693 -57.24 85.98 -16.22
N MET A 694 -56.80 86.11 -17.46
CA MET A 694 -55.65 86.89 -17.90
C MET A 694 -56.15 88.06 -18.74
N ASN A 695 -55.65 89.27 -18.48
CA ASN A 695 -55.84 90.41 -19.37
C ASN A 695 -54.95 90.22 -20.62
N LYS A 696 -55.56 90.14 -21.80
CA LYS A 696 -54.89 89.74 -23.05
C LYS A 696 -53.84 90.74 -23.53
N GLU A 697 -54.12 92.03 -23.35
CA GLU A 697 -53.26 93.15 -23.75
C GLU A 697 -51.95 93.21 -22.94
N THR A 698 -51.99 92.83 -21.65
CA THR A 698 -50.84 92.93 -20.74
C THR A 698 -50.18 91.59 -20.42
N ASN A 699 -50.81 90.46 -20.77
CA ASN A 699 -50.42 89.10 -20.40
C ASN A 699 -50.18 88.94 -18.88
N LYS A 700 -51.05 89.56 -18.07
CA LYS A 700 -51.07 89.47 -16.60
C LYS A 700 -52.42 88.97 -16.12
N PRO A 701 -52.51 88.38 -14.92
CA PRO A 701 -53.79 88.07 -14.29
C PRO A 701 -54.71 89.30 -14.24
N LEU A 702 -55.99 89.09 -14.53
CA LEU A 702 -57.03 90.12 -14.43
C LEU A 702 -57.27 90.42 -12.95
N VAL A 703 -56.96 91.64 -12.52
CA VAL A 703 -57.17 92.09 -11.13
C VAL A 703 -58.44 92.93 -11.05
N VAL A 704 -59.41 92.47 -10.28
CA VAL A 704 -60.68 93.16 -9.99
C VAL A 704 -60.77 93.39 -8.49
N ASN A 705 -61.08 94.61 -8.05
CA ASN A 705 -61.18 94.98 -6.63
C ASN A 705 -59.96 94.56 -5.78
N GLY A 706 -58.75 94.61 -6.38
CA GLY A 706 -57.49 94.27 -5.73
C GLY A 706 -57.17 92.77 -5.59
N LYS A 707 -57.93 91.88 -6.26
CA LYS A 707 -57.69 90.43 -6.29
C LYS A 707 -57.67 89.90 -7.72
N GLU A 708 -56.88 88.87 -7.98
CA GLU A 708 -56.93 88.14 -9.24
C GLU A 708 -58.28 87.41 -9.39
N VAL A 709 -58.87 87.41 -10.59
CA VAL A 709 -60.10 86.67 -10.87
C VAL A 709 -59.75 85.20 -11.15
N THR A 710 -59.76 84.41 -10.09
CA THR A 710 -59.47 82.97 -10.09
C THR A 710 -60.69 82.14 -9.71
N ALA A 711 -60.80 80.93 -10.27
CA ALA A 711 -61.77 79.94 -9.86
C ALA A 711 -61.08 78.57 -9.65
N GLU A 712 -61.60 77.74 -8.77
CA GLU A 712 -61.14 76.35 -8.61
C GLU A 712 -62.29 75.41 -8.29
N THR A 713 -62.13 74.15 -8.70
CA THR A 713 -63.08 73.07 -8.41
C THR A 713 -62.35 71.74 -8.20
N LYS A 714 -62.90 70.89 -7.33
CA LYS A 714 -62.44 69.53 -7.10
C LYS A 714 -63.42 68.54 -7.68
N PHE A 715 -62.92 67.55 -8.40
CA PHE A 715 -63.75 66.54 -9.04
C PHE A 715 -63.07 65.18 -9.09
N THR A 716 -63.89 64.13 -9.12
CA THR A 716 -63.47 62.75 -9.33
C THR A 716 -64.08 62.27 -10.64
N PRO A 717 -63.28 62.03 -11.69
CA PRO A 717 -63.78 61.64 -12.99
C PRO A 717 -64.35 60.20 -12.92
N LYS A 718 -65.51 60.01 -13.55
CA LYS A 718 -66.19 58.71 -13.69
C LYS A 718 -65.70 57.92 -14.90
N GLU A 719 -65.16 58.63 -15.89
CA GLU A 719 -64.59 58.10 -17.13
C GLU A 719 -63.25 58.80 -17.37
N ALA A 720 -62.29 58.13 -18.02
CA ALA A 720 -60.93 58.67 -18.20
C ALA A 720 -60.88 59.90 -19.14
N ASN A 721 -61.89 60.04 -19.99
CA ASN A 721 -62.10 61.20 -20.85
C ASN A 721 -63.48 61.80 -20.53
N GLY A 722 -63.62 63.12 -20.60
CA GLY A 722 -64.88 63.78 -20.24
C GLY A 722 -64.75 65.30 -20.24
N SER A 723 -65.66 65.99 -19.56
CA SER A 723 -65.57 67.44 -19.37
C SER A 723 -66.14 67.93 -18.05
N ILE A 724 -65.63 69.06 -17.56
CA ILE A 724 -66.12 69.82 -16.41
C ILE A 724 -66.16 71.31 -16.77
N THR A 725 -67.03 72.09 -16.12
CA THR A 725 -67.11 73.55 -16.30
C THR A 725 -66.54 74.29 -15.10
N LEU A 726 -65.89 75.42 -15.35
CA LEU A 726 -65.33 76.33 -14.35
C LEU A 726 -65.91 77.74 -14.56
N ASP A 727 -66.59 78.28 -13.55
CA ASP A 727 -67.30 79.57 -13.64
C ASP A 727 -66.51 80.69 -12.95
N PHE A 728 -66.34 81.82 -13.64
CA PHE A 728 -65.65 83.02 -13.17
C PHE A 728 -66.65 84.18 -13.06
N THR A 729 -67.17 84.42 -11.86
CA THR A 729 -68.10 85.53 -11.57
C THR A 729 -67.36 86.73 -10.98
N PHE A 730 -67.49 87.91 -11.60
CA PHE A 730 -66.77 89.13 -11.20
C PHE A 730 -67.46 90.42 -11.65
N ASP A 731 -67.02 91.56 -11.10
CA ASP A 731 -67.40 92.90 -11.55
C ASP A 731 -66.54 93.27 -12.77
N ALA A 732 -67.19 93.50 -13.92
CA ALA A 732 -66.54 93.86 -15.18
C ALA A 732 -66.66 95.35 -15.53
N THR A 733 -67.18 96.18 -14.61
CA THR A 733 -67.24 97.64 -14.80
C THR A 733 -65.83 98.20 -15.05
N GLY A 734 -65.61 98.95 -16.13
CA GLY A 734 -64.28 99.45 -16.48
C GLY A 734 -63.45 98.53 -17.37
N LEU A 735 -63.99 97.38 -17.81
CA LEU A 735 -63.35 96.48 -18.78
C LEU A 735 -63.84 96.70 -20.22
N GLU A 736 -64.53 97.80 -20.49
CA GLU A 736 -65.10 98.09 -21.82
C GLU A 736 -64.01 98.02 -22.90
N GLU A 737 -64.34 97.41 -24.05
CA GLU A 737 -63.44 97.19 -25.20
C GLU A 737 -62.26 96.21 -24.94
N LYS A 738 -62.09 95.67 -23.72
CA LYS A 738 -60.98 94.76 -23.38
C LYS A 738 -61.28 93.29 -23.70
N GLU A 739 -60.22 92.53 -23.92
CA GLU A 739 -60.26 91.07 -24.07
C GLU A 739 -59.61 90.38 -22.85
N VAL A 740 -60.23 89.30 -22.40
CA VAL A 740 -59.73 88.42 -21.33
C VAL A 740 -59.61 86.99 -21.83
N VAL A 741 -58.65 86.24 -21.29
CA VAL A 741 -58.33 84.87 -21.69
C VAL A 741 -58.26 84.01 -20.43
N VAL A 742 -58.90 82.85 -20.41
CA VAL A 742 -58.80 81.92 -19.28
C VAL A 742 -57.56 81.04 -19.44
N PHE A 743 -56.79 80.87 -18.34
CA PHE A 743 -55.71 79.89 -18.22
C PHE A 743 -56.10 78.84 -17.17
N GLU A 744 -55.76 77.58 -17.40
CA GLU A 744 -56.14 76.43 -16.56
C GLU A 744 -54.95 75.57 -16.13
N GLU A 745 -54.99 75.10 -14.89
CA GLU A 745 -54.03 74.19 -14.28
C GLU A 745 -54.78 73.00 -13.68
N LEU A 746 -54.47 71.78 -14.12
CA LEU A 746 -55.02 70.55 -13.54
C LEU A 746 -54.00 69.91 -12.62
N LEU A 747 -54.40 69.63 -11.38
CA LEU A 747 -53.56 69.08 -10.32
C LEU A 747 -54.09 67.74 -9.82
N LYS A 748 -53.18 66.83 -9.49
CA LYS A 748 -53.43 65.58 -8.76
C LYS A 748 -52.48 65.53 -7.55
N ASP A 749 -52.99 65.17 -6.38
CA ASP A 749 -52.21 65.06 -5.14
C ASP A 749 -51.35 66.30 -4.83
N GLY A 750 -51.82 67.49 -5.24
CA GLY A 750 -51.12 68.77 -5.10
C GLY A 750 -50.03 69.07 -6.16
N LYS A 751 -49.63 68.10 -6.99
CA LYS A 751 -48.72 68.30 -8.12
C LYS A 751 -49.52 68.70 -9.37
N VAL A 752 -49.04 69.68 -10.15
CA VAL A 752 -49.60 70.01 -11.47
C VAL A 752 -49.30 68.85 -12.43
N VAL A 753 -50.32 68.31 -13.10
CA VAL A 753 -50.19 67.19 -14.06
C VAL A 753 -50.34 67.64 -15.51
N THR A 754 -51.09 68.70 -15.79
CA THR A 754 -51.21 69.32 -17.11
C THR A 754 -51.77 70.75 -17.01
N THR A 755 -51.59 71.58 -18.04
CA THR A 755 -51.98 73.00 -18.05
C THR A 755 -52.41 73.43 -19.45
N HIS A 756 -53.31 74.41 -19.55
CA HIS A 756 -53.57 75.18 -20.75
C HIS A 756 -53.34 76.67 -20.44
N ALA A 757 -52.45 77.33 -21.19
CA ALA A 757 -51.94 78.66 -20.85
C ALA A 757 -51.41 79.43 -22.07
N ASP A 758 -52.22 79.55 -23.13
CA ASP A 758 -51.91 80.39 -24.30
C ASP A 758 -52.75 81.67 -24.31
N ILE A 759 -52.10 82.82 -24.19
CA ILE A 759 -52.73 84.16 -24.22
C ILE A 759 -53.35 84.49 -25.59
N ASN A 760 -53.08 83.67 -26.62
CA ASN A 760 -53.58 83.84 -27.97
C ASN A 760 -54.76 82.92 -28.30
N ASP A 761 -55.16 82.00 -27.40
CA ASP A 761 -56.20 81.03 -27.71
C ASP A 761 -57.57 81.74 -27.88
N LYS A 762 -58.15 81.58 -29.08
CA LYS A 762 -59.45 82.17 -29.45
C LYS A 762 -60.62 81.40 -28.84
N GLY A 763 -60.42 80.14 -28.50
CA GLY A 763 -61.27 79.33 -27.63
C GLY A 763 -61.32 79.87 -26.21
N GLN A 764 -60.20 80.37 -25.66
CA GLN A 764 -60.17 80.99 -24.32
C GLN A 764 -60.45 82.49 -24.28
N THR A 765 -60.37 83.20 -25.40
CA THR A 765 -60.68 84.65 -25.46
C THR A 765 -62.18 84.92 -25.30
N VAL A 766 -62.55 85.86 -24.43
CA VAL A 766 -63.85 86.56 -24.37
C VAL A 766 -63.60 88.07 -24.43
N LYS A 767 -64.46 88.81 -25.16
CA LYS A 767 -64.34 90.26 -25.35
C LYS A 767 -65.49 91.02 -24.67
N PHE A 768 -65.15 92.11 -24.00
CA PHE A 768 -66.12 93.12 -23.58
C PHE A 768 -66.37 94.12 -24.71
N VAL A 769 -67.64 94.31 -25.08
CA VAL A 769 -68.07 95.31 -26.07
C VAL A 769 -68.63 96.55 -25.38
N LYS A 770 -68.65 97.66 -26.12
CA LYS A 770 -69.12 98.95 -25.63
C LYS A 770 -70.01 99.61 -26.69
N PRO A 771 -71.34 99.39 -26.61
CA PRO A 771 -72.26 100.05 -27.51
C PRO A 771 -72.16 101.57 -27.48
N SER A 772 -72.53 102.16 -28.60
CA SER A 772 -72.84 103.59 -28.67
C SER A 772 -74.07 103.79 -29.56
N VAL A 773 -74.85 104.83 -29.25
CA VAL A 773 -75.92 105.33 -30.11
C VAL A 773 -75.63 106.78 -30.46
N LYS A 774 -76.10 107.19 -31.64
CA LYS A 774 -76.12 108.58 -32.12
C LYS A 774 -77.39 108.76 -32.92
N THR A 775 -78.11 109.85 -32.69
CA THR A 775 -79.49 109.99 -33.20
C THR A 775 -79.64 111.25 -34.05
N THR A 776 -80.76 111.40 -34.75
CA THR A 776 -81.01 112.50 -35.70
C THR A 776 -82.50 112.66 -35.97
N ALA A 777 -83.08 113.72 -35.41
CA ALA A 777 -84.51 114.01 -35.45
C ALA A 777 -84.90 114.92 -36.62
N THR A 778 -86.01 114.60 -37.29
CA THR A 778 -86.52 115.33 -38.46
C THR A 778 -88.05 115.40 -38.45
N ASN A 779 -88.60 116.34 -39.21
CA ASN A 779 -90.01 116.33 -39.57
C ASN A 779 -90.29 115.14 -40.50
N LYS A 780 -91.13 114.19 -40.09
CA LYS A 780 -91.43 113.00 -40.91
C LYS A 780 -92.11 113.34 -42.25
N ALA A 781 -92.76 114.50 -42.36
CA ALA A 781 -93.51 114.88 -43.57
C ALA A 781 -92.62 115.36 -44.72
N ASP A 782 -91.47 115.96 -44.44
CA ASP A 782 -90.60 116.59 -45.45
C ASP A 782 -89.08 116.37 -45.22
N GLY A 783 -88.68 115.68 -44.15
CA GLY A 783 -87.28 115.43 -43.78
C GLY A 783 -86.53 116.65 -43.21
N SER A 784 -87.20 117.80 -43.06
CA SER A 784 -86.56 119.03 -42.59
C SER A 784 -86.38 119.08 -41.08
N LYS A 785 -85.74 120.15 -40.59
CA LYS A 785 -85.65 120.46 -39.15
C LYS A 785 -86.80 121.34 -38.64
N GLU A 786 -87.80 121.64 -39.48
CA GLU A 786 -88.88 122.57 -39.14
C GLU A 786 -90.28 121.94 -39.30
N LEU A 787 -91.15 122.20 -38.33
CA LEU A 787 -92.51 121.67 -38.27
C LEU A 787 -93.53 122.82 -38.13
N ASP A 788 -94.72 122.61 -38.68
CA ASP A 788 -95.84 123.53 -38.51
C ASP A 788 -96.63 123.16 -37.24
N ALA A 789 -96.77 124.12 -36.33
CA ALA A 789 -97.39 123.93 -35.00
C ALA A 789 -98.88 123.59 -35.13
N SER A 790 -99.20 122.30 -35.15
CA SER A 790 -100.51 121.79 -35.56
C SER A 790 -101.00 120.62 -34.70
N LYS A 791 -102.27 120.23 -34.89
CA LYS A 791 -102.97 119.24 -34.04
C LYS A 791 -102.38 117.83 -34.06
N SER A 792 -101.56 117.50 -35.06
CA SER A 792 -100.86 116.23 -35.16
C SER A 792 -99.62 116.42 -36.01
N VAL A 793 -98.44 116.32 -35.40
CA VAL A 793 -97.15 116.27 -36.08
C VAL A 793 -96.44 114.97 -35.74
N THR A 794 -95.51 114.54 -36.60
CA THR A 794 -94.62 113.41 -36.30
C THR A 794 -93.17 113.86 -36.47
N ILE A 795 -92.41 113.83 -35.36
CA ILE A 795 -90.95 113.87 -35.41
C ILE A 795 -90.47 112.45 -35.65
N GLN A 796 -89.70 112.21 -36.70
CA GLN A 796 -88.99 110.96 -36.93
C GLN A 796 -87.54 111.14 -36.50
N ASP A 797 -87.13 110.42 -35.45
CA ASP A 797 -85.73 110.23 -35.11
C ASP A 797 -85.16 108.99 -35.81
N THR A 798 -83.86 109.02 -36.10
CA THR A 798 -83.07 107.90 -36.63
C THR A 798 -81.91 107.59 -35.69
N VAL A 799 -82.03 106.48 -34.96
CA VAL A 799 -81.03 105.96 -34.03
C VAL A 799 -80.00 105.12 -34.79
N GLU A 800 -78.82 105.67 -35.05
CA GLU A 800 -77.63 104.89 -35.44
C GLU A 800 -77.05 104.21 -34.20
N TYR A 801 -76.75 102.91 -34.29
CA TYR A 801 -76.08 102.15 -33.23
C TYR A 801 -74.77 101.51 -33.71
N LYS A 802 -73.85 101.24 -32.78
CA LYS A 802 -72.58 100.57 -33.02
C LYS A 802 -72.23 99.54 -31.95
N ASP A 803 -71.42 98.56 -32.34
CA ASP A 803 -70.85 97.49 -31.51
C ASP A 803 -71.87 96.73 -30.64
N LEU A 804 -73.08 96.51 -31.17
CA LEU A 804 -74.07 95.62 -30.58
C LEU A 804 -73.68 94.15 -30.80
N ILE A 805 -73.91 93.31 -29.79
CA ILE A 805 -73.86 91.84 -29.93
C ILE A 805 -74.99 91.42 -30.88
N VAL A 806 -74.63 90.76 -31.98
CA VAL A 806 -75.57 90.28 -33.01
C VAL A 806 -76.43 89.14 -32.45
N GLY A 807 -77.71 89.12 -32.82
CA GLY A 807 -78.69 88.13 -32.37
C GLY A 807 -79.37 88.44 -31.04
N LYS A 808 -78.96 89.51 -30.32
CA LYS A 808 -79.59 89.96 -29.07
C LYS A 808 -80.77 90.91 -29.32
N GLU A 809 -81.79 90.82 -28.47
CA GLU A 809 -82.83 91.85 -28.38
C GLU A 809 -82.31 93.07 -27.61
N TYR A 810 -82.56 94.25 -28.17
CA TYR A 810 -82.36 95.53 -27.53
C TYR A 810 -83.67 96.31 -27.48
N VAL A 811 -83.82 97.14 -26.45
CA VAL A 811 -84.94 98.09 -26.30
C VAL A 811 -84.36 99.50 -26.35
N VAL A 812 -84.71 100.26 -27.38
CA VAL A 812 -84.43 101.71 -27.38
C VAL A 812 -85.65 102.45 -26.82
N LYS A 813 -85.41 103.46 -25.99
CA LYS A 813 -86.42 104.35 -25.42
C LYS A 813 -86.05 105.78 -25.78
N GLY A 814 -86.89 106.45 -26.56
CA GLY A 814 -86.73 107.85 -26.93
C GLY A 814 -87.70 108.76 -26.17
N LYS A 815 -87.28 109.99 -25.86
CA LYS A 815 -88.09 111.00 -25.17
C LYS A 815 -87.85 112.39 -25.74
N LEU A 816 -88.91 113.18 -25.92
CA LEU A 816 -88.80 114.58 -26.32
C LEU A 816 -88.53 115.48 -25.12
N MET A 817 -87.70 116.50 -25.33
CA MET A 817 -87.26 117.50 -24.36
C MET A 817 -87.57 118.89 -24.90
N ASP A 818 -88.14 119.77 -24.07
CA ASP A 818 -88.25 121.19 -24.35
C ASP A 818 -86.88 121.84 -24.16
N LYS A 819 -86.29 122.33 -25.26
CA LYS A 819 -84.89 122.78 -25.29
C LYS A 819 -84.61 123.94 -24.34
N ALA A 820 -85.52 124.91 -24.28
CA ALA A 820 -85.36 126.12 -23.49
C ALA A 820 -85.43 125.86 -21.97
N THR A 821 -85.99 124.73 -21.55
CA THR A 821 -86.10 124.36 -20.13
C THR A 821 -85.26 123.15 -19.71
N ASN A 822 -84.69 122.41 -20.66
CA ASN A 822 -84.02 121.11 -20.46
C ASN A 822 -84.85 120.15 -19.60
N LYS A 823 -86.15 120.06 -19.90
CA LYS A 823 -87.12 119.17 -19.25
C LYS A 823 -87.89 118.37 -20.29
N PRO A 824 -88.43 117.19 -19.93
CA PRO A 824 -89.32 116.45 -20.83
C PRO A 824 -90.44 117.31 -21.39
N LEU A 825 -90.68 117.20 -22.69
CA LEU A 825 -91.74 117.91 -23.39
C LEU A 825 -93.10 117.36 -22.93
N LEU A 826 -93.89 118.19 -22.27
CA LEU A 826 -95.22 117.82 -21.81
C LEU A 826 -96.29 118.21 -22.84
N VAL A 827 -97.05 117.22 -23.30
CA VAL A 827 -98.25 117.38 -24.13
C VAL A 827 -99.43 116.76 -23.37
N ASP A 828 -100.51 117.51 -23.21
CA ASP A 828 -101.70 117.13 -22.41
C ASP A 828 -101.35 116.59 -21.00
N GLY A 829 -100.28 117.13 -20.40
CA GLY A 829 -99.81 116.78 -19.06
C GLY A 829 -98.92 115.53 -18.97
N LYS A 830 -98.52 114.93 -20.10
CA LYS A 830 -97.67 113.72 -20.15
C LYS A 830 -96.40 113.97 -20.96
N GLU A 831 -95.32 113.28 -20.60
CA GLU A 831 -94.07 113.27 -21.37
C GLU A 831 -94.29 112.57 -22.72
N VAL A 832 -93.80 113.16 -23.81
CA VAL A 832 -93.85 112.52 -25.13
C VAL A 832 -92.67 111.55 -25.28
N THR A 833 -92.95 110.26 -25.13
CA THR A 833 -91.97 109.17 -25.19
C THR A 833 -92.40 108.08 -26.17
N VAL A 834 -91.43 107.30 -26.65
CA VAL A 834 -91.66 106.13 -27.51
C VAL A 834 -90.61 105.07 -27.20
N GLU A 835 -90.94 103.79 -27.31
CA GLU A 835 -89.96 102.71 -27.22
C GLU A 835 -90.12 101.72 -28.38
N SER A 836 -89.02 101.08 -28.76
CA SER A 836 -88.98 100.08 -29.82
C SER A 836 -88.05 98.93 -29.44
N LYS A 837 -88.49 97.71 -29.75
CA LYS A 837 -87.74 96.47 -29.56
C LYS A 837 -87.24 95.95 -30.89
N PHE A 838 -85.96 95.59 -30.95
CA PHE A 838 -85.35 95.03 -32.15
C PHE A 838 -84.29 93.99 -31.80
N ILE A 839 -84.10 93.02 -32.69
CA ILE A 839 -82.94 92.12 -32.63
C ILE A 839 -81.84 92.71 -33.51
N ALA A 840 -80.65 92.92 -32.95
CA ALA A 840 -79.50 93.42 -33.72
C ALA A 840 -79.06 92.36 -34.75
N LYS A 841 -79.29 92.63 -36.04
CA LYS A 841 -78.89 91.73 -37.14
C LYS A 841 -77.42 91.91 -37.54
N GLU A 842 -76.89 93.10 -37.30
CA GLU A 842 -75.51 93.51 -37.56
C GLU A 842 -75.02 94.31 -36.36
N LYS A 843 -73.69 94.42 -36.18
CA LYS A 843 -73.10 95.14 -35.04
C LYS A 843 -73.38 96.64 -35.06
N ASN A 844 -73.40 97.19 -36.27
CA ASN A 844 -73.62 98.59 -36.56
C ASN A 844 -74.83 98.68 -37.48
N GLY A 845 -75.70 99.67 -37.29
CA GLY A 845 -76.94 99.79 -38.06
C GLY A 845 -77.80 100.95 -37.59
N SER A 846 -79.06 100.97 -38.01
CA SER A 846 -79.99 102.03 -37.60
C SER A 846 -81.44 101.54 -37.46
N ILE A 847 -82.21 102.25 -36.63
CA ILE A 847 -83.68 102.11 -36.48
C ILE A 847 -84.31 103.50 -36.37
N THR A 848 -85.60 103.62 -36.68
CA THR A 848 -86.34 104.90 -36.62
C THR A 848 -87.39 104.91 -35.51
N LEU A 849 -87.55 106.05 -34.84
CA LEU A 849 -88.53 106.29 -33.78
C LEU A 849 -89.48 107.44 -34.18
N ASP A 850 -90.78 107.16 -34.23
CA ASP A 850 -91.80 108.12 -34.69
C ASP A 850 -92.60 108.71 -33.51
N PHE A 851 -92.26 109.93 -33.09
CA PHE A 851 -92.96 110.66 -32.04
C PHE A 851 -94.15 111.44 -32.64
N THR A 852 -95.36 110.89 -32.53
CA THR A 852 -96.58 111.55 -33.03
C THR A 852 -97.39 112.18 -31.89
N PHE A 853 -97.63 113.49 -31.95
CA PHE A 853 -98.27 114.25 -30.87
C PHE A 853 -98.92 115.57 -31.35
N ASN A 854 -99.69 116.20 -30.48
CA ASN A 854 -100.31 117.51 -30.72
C ASN A 854 -99.31 118.65 -30.42
N ALA A 855 -98.84 119.33 -31.46
CA ALA A 855 -97.87 120.43 -31.36
C ALA A 855 -98.50 121.84 -31.48
N SER A 856 -99.82 121.96 -31.42
CA SER A 856 -100.54 123.24 -31.60
C SER A 856 -100.09 124.34 -30.62
N ALA A 857 -99.51 123.97 -29.47
CA ALA A 857 -99.03 124.87 -28.43
C ALA A 857 -97.50 125.13 -28.46
N LEU A 858 -96.79 124.61 -29.48
CA LEU A 858 -95.32 124.68 -29.54
C LEU A 858 -94.77 125.73 -30.53
N GLN A 859 -95.61 126.63 -31.04
CA GLN A 859 -95.20 127.61 -32.04
C GLN A 859 -93.96 128.42 -31.58
N GLY A 860 -92.93 128.51 -32.44
CA GLY A 860 -91.65 129.17 -32.15
C GLY A 860 -90.66 128.36 -31.31
N LYS A 861 -91.06 127.24 -30.68
CA LYS A 861 -90.18 126.43 -29.81
C LYS A 861 -89.19 125.56 -30.58
N GLU A 862 -88.11 125.19 -29.90
CA GLU A 862 -87.21 124.10 -30.25
C GLU A 862 -87.43 122.90 -29.31
N VAL A 863 -87.42 121.70 -29.88
CA VAL A 863 -87.58 120.41 -29.20
C VAL A 863 -86.38 119.53 -29.56
N VAL A 864 -85.85 118.80 -28.59
CA VAL A 864 -84.71 117.89 -28.76
C VAL A 864 -85.15 116.49 -28.34
N VAL A 865 -84.76 115.46 -29.05
CA VAL A 865 -84.98 114.06 -28.65
C VAL A 865 -83.77 113.58 -27.84
N PHE A 866 -83.95 112.67 -26.87
CA PHE A 866 -82.90 111.91 -26.18
C PHE A 866 -83.23 110.41 -26.24
N GLU A 867 -82.23 109.53 -26.33
CA GLU A 867 -82.41 108.08 -26.45
C GLU A 867 -81.55 107.27 -25.47
N GLU A 868 -82.16 106.24 -24.90
CA GLU A 868 -81.55 105.27 -24.00
C GLU A 868 -81.68 103.86 -24.60
N LEU A 869 -80.57 103.16 -24.81
CA LEU A 869 -80.52 101.81 -25.38
C LEU A 869 -80.22 100.78 -24.29
N TYR A 870 -81.12 99.81 -24.14
CA TYR A 870 -81.05 98.74 -23.16
C TYR A 870 -80.89 97.36 -23.81
N GLN A 871 -80.20 96.45 -23.14
CA GLN A 871 -80.26 94.99 -23.37
C GLN A 871 -80.51 94.31 -22.02
N ASP A 872 -81.50 93.41 -21.94
CA ASP A 872 -81.86 92.68 -20.71
C ASP A 872 -82.02 93.59 -19.47
N ASN A 873 -82.58 94.80 -19.70
CA ASN A 873 -82.75 95.92 -18.75
C ASN A 873 -81.46 96.61 -18.25
N ILE A 874 -80.28 96.21 -18.73
CA ILE A 874 -79.03 96.96 -18.54
C ILE A 874 -78.98 98.09 -19.57
N LEU A 875 -78.71 99.33 -19.13
CA LEU A 875 -78.45 100.46 -20.03
C LEU A 875 -77.06 100.26 -20.65
N VAL A 876 -77.01 100.01 -21.96
CA VAL A 876 -75.76 99.70 -22.69
C VAL A 876 -75.24 100.88 -23.53
N ALA A 877 -76.12 101.80 -23.93
CA ALA A 877 -75.73 103.09 -24.50
C ALA A 877 -76.80 104.17 -24.25
N ILE A 878 -76.43 105.44 -24.36
CA ILE A 878 -77.31 106.60 -24.20
C ILE A 878 -76.80 107.75 -25.08
N HIS A 879 -77.71 108.52 -25.66
CA HIS A 879 -77.44 109.82 -26.31
C HIS A 879 -78.42 110.84 -25.74
N ALA A 880 -77.93 111.88 -25.08
CA ALA A 880 -78.76 112.76 -24.24
C ALA A 880 -78.20 114.19 -24.14
N GLU A 881 -77.98 114.83 -25.29
CA GLU A 881 -77.30 116.12 -25.41
C GLU A 881 -78.27 117.25 -25.83
N ILE A 882 -78.65 118.13 -24.89
CA ILE A 882 -79.70 119.16 -25.12
C ILE A 882 -79.34 120.22 -26.18
N GLU A 883 -78.06 120.33 -26.56
CA GLU A 883 -77.60 121.27 -27.59
C GLU A 883 -77.31 120.60 -28.95
N ASP A 884 -77.60 119.31 -29.09
CA ASP A 884 -77.34 118.59 -30.35
C ASP A 884 -78.29 119.05 -31.47
N LYS A 885 -77.69 119.62 -32.52
CA LYS A 885 -78.37 120.08 -33.73
C LYS A 885 -78.84 118.92 -34.60
N GLY A 886 -78.30 117.72 -34.40
CA GLY A 886 -78.81 116.46 -34.92
C GLY A 886 -80.17 116.10 -34.31
N GLN A 887 -80.32 116.24 -32.98
CA GLN A 887 -81.56 115.93 -32.26
C GLN A 887 -82.56 117.10 -32.19
N THR A 888 -82.15 118.35 -32.43
CA THR A 888 -83.03 119.53 -32.40
C THR A 888 -83.94 119.63 -33.64
N VAL A 889 -85.24 119.90 -33.44
CA VAL A 889 -86.19 120.41 -34.45
C VAL A 889 -86.95 121.65 -33.93
N LYS A 890 -87.52 122.46 -34.82
CA LYS A 890 -88.14 123.77 -34.52
C LYS A 890 -89.55 123.93 -35.09
N PHE A 891 -90.39 124.75 -34.45
CA PHE A 891 -91.74 125.06 -34.92
C PHE A 891 -91.89 126.48 -35.51
N LYS A 892 -92.56 126.60 -36.67
CA LYS A 892 -92.62 127.82 -37.52
C LYS A 892 -93.62 128.90 -37.06
N GLU A 893 -93.36 130.16 -37.41
CA GLU A 893 -94.26 131.32 -37.26
C GLU A 893 -95.00 131.66 -38.58
N ALA A 894 -96.15 132.35 -38.52
CA ALA A 894 -97.11 132.45 -39.63
C ALA A 894 -97.11 133.79 -40.41
N LYS A 895 -97.23 133.71 -41.76
CA LYS A 895 -97.50 134.82 -42.72
C LYS A 895 -98.14 134.28 -44.03
N PRO A 896 -98.85 135.09 -44.85
CA PRO A 896 -99.75 134.57 -45.89
C PRO A 896 -99.26 134.56 -47.38
N GLU A 897 -99.52 133.43 -48.07
CA GLU A 897 -99.86 133.16 -49.51
C GLU A 897 -99.11 133.80 -50.71
N GLN A 898 -98.88 133.15 -51.89
CA GLN A 898 -99.52 131.99 -52.60
C GLN A 898 -98.50 131.24 -53.60
N PRO A 899 -98.82 130.42 -54.68
CA PRO A 899 -98.05 129.16 -54.96
C PRO A 899 -97.63 128.70 -56.43
N LYS A 900 -96.72 127.70 -56.50
CA LYS A 900 -96.56 126.55 -57.50
C LYS A 900 -95.98 126.72 -58.94
N PRO A 901 -95.49 125.65 -59.70
CA PRO A 901 -95.36 124.14 -59.53
C PRO A 901 -93.94 123.52 -59.97
N GLU A 902 -93.55 122.25 -60.40
CA GLU A 902 -94.00 120.80 -60.53
C GLU A 902 -92.81 119.74 -60.70
N GLN A 903 -92.94 118.50 -61.31
CA GLN A 903 -91.98 117.32 -61.25
C GLN A 903 -91.94 116.26 -62.44
N PRO A 904 -90.80 115.55 -62.78
CA PRO A 904 -90.76 114.16 -63.37
C PRO A 904 -89.57 113.17 -62.95
N ASN A 905 -89.27 112.03 -63.65
CA ASN A 905 -88.53 110.81 -63.11
C ASN A 905 -87.74 109.78 -64.09
N SER A 906 -87.27 108.54 -63.66
CA SER A 906 -86.34 107.49 -64.33
C SER A 906 -86.51 105.91 -64.00
N ASP A 907 -85.60 104.88 -64.32
CA ASP A 907 -85.90 103.35 -64.34
C ASP A 907 -84.78 102.12 -64.44
N LYS A 908 -85.04 100.80 -63.97
CA LYS A 908 -84.49 99.30 -64.16
C LYS A 908 -83.10 98.62 -63.65
N ASN A 909 -82.68 97.26 -63.61
CA ASN A 909 -83.15 95.77 -63.39
C ASN A 909 -82.04 94.52 -63.49
N THR A 910 -82.10 93.24 -62.89
CA THR A 910 -81.08 92.01 -62.97
C THR A 910 -81.38 90.49 -62.41
N SER A 911 -80.58 89.34 -62.66
CA SER A 911 -80.65 87.84 -62.14
C SER A 911 -79.37 86.83 -62.38
N THR A 912 -79.06 85.46 -62.20
CA THR A 912 -79.53 83.99 -61.80
C THR A 912 -78.40 82.79 -61.61
N PRO A 913 -78.54 81.54 -60.96
CA PRO A 913 -77.52 80.37 -60.72
C PRO A 913 -77.87 78.74 -60.69
N GLU A 914 -76.96 77.68 -60.51
CA GLU A 914 -77.19 76.12 -60.42
C GLU A 914 -76.11 75.03 -59.79
N GLN A 915 -76.48 73.74 -59.37
CA GLN A 915 -75.79 72.32 -59.25
C GLN A 915 -75.43 71.49 -57.89
N PRO A 916 -75.69 70.12 -57.69
CA PRO A 916 -74.94 69.13 -56.75
C PRO A 916 -75.06 67.49 -56.77
N ASN A 917 -74.22 66.72 -55.99
CA ASN A 917 -74.31 65.36 -55.21
C ASN A 917 -74.56 63.89 -55.83
N GLU A 918 -74.39 62.63 -55.26
CA GLU A 918 -73.64 61.88 -54.14
C GLU A 918 -73.89 60.26 -54.00
N GLN A 919 -73.11 59.45 -53.19
CA GLN A 919 -73.26 58.03 -52.54
C GLN A 919 -73.02 56.64 -53.32
N VAL A 920 -72.93 55.33 -52.83
CA VAL A 920 -73.00 54.52 -51.52
C VAL A 920 -72.12 53.16 -51.39
N LYS A 921 -72.52 51.95 -50.81
CA LYS A 921 -71.64 50.83 -50.22
C LYS A 921 -72.15 49.30 -50.06
N GLU A 922 -71.22 48.28 -49.89
CA GLU A 922 -71.23 46.87 -49.24
C GLU A 922 -71.48 45.48 -50.02
N GLN A 923 -71.46 44.29 -49.35
CA GLN A 923 -70.97 42.91 -49.79
C GLN A 923 -72.04 41.76 -50.05
N PRO A 924 -71.83 40.52 -50.67
CA PRO A 924 -71.04 39.32 -50.16
C PRO A 924 -70.49 38.23 -51.18
N GLN A 925 -70.73 36.89 -51.00
CA GLN A 925 -70.09 35.64 -51.60
C GLN A 925 -71.10 34.42 -51.72
N PRO A 926 -70.82 33.05 -51.87
CA PRO A 926 -69.63 32.15 -52.05
C PRO A 926 -69.81 30.83 -52.96
N LYS A 927 -69.02 29.72 -52.73
CA LYS A 927 -69.17 28.24 -53.12
C LYS A 927 -68.69 27.74 -54.53
N GLN A 928 -68.32 26.45 -54.82
CA GLN A 928 -68.30 25.15 -54.09
C GLN A 928 -67.29 24.06 -54.62
N GLU A 929 -66.55 23.39 -53.70
CA GLU A 929 -65.91 22.02 -53.74
C GLU A 929 -65.08 21.61 -55.02
N ILE A 930 -64.63 20.38 -55.33
CA ILE A 930 -64.65 18.98 -54.77
C ILE A 930 -63.35 18.25 -55.28
N GLN A 931 -62.77 17.14 -54.80
CA GLN A 931 -63.01 16.10 -53.76
C GLN A 931 -61.71 15.96 -52.89
N SER A 932 -60.98 14.91 -52.46
CA SER A 932 -60.91 13.41 -52.34
C SER A 932 -59.68 13.10 -51.41
N LYS A 933 -59.09 11.93 -51.10
CA LYS A 933 -59.30 10.45 -50.84
C LYS A 933 -57.86 9.93 -50.51
N ILE A 934 -57.47 8.95 -49.68
CA ILE A 934 -57.97 7.89 -48.74
C ILE A 934 -56.74 7.61 -47.79
N GLY A 935 -56.78 7.04 -46.58
CA GLY A 935 -57.79 6.26 -45.85
C GLY A 935 -57.45 6.11 -44.33
N TRP A 936 -57.38 4.87 -43.81
CA TRP A 936 -57.42 4.51 -42.37
C TRP A 936 -56.23 3.60 -41.93
N LEU A 937 -55.81 3.41 -40.65
CA LEU A 937 -56.43 3.39 -39.28
C LEU A 937 -57.25 2.11 -38.96
N PRO A 938 -57.51 1.68 -37.68
CA PRO A 938 -56.95 2.06 -36.35
C PRO A 938 -56.72 0.92 -35.28
N GLN A 939 -56.06 1.28 -34.16
CA GLN A 939 -56.22 0.97 -32.70
C GLN A 939 -56.78 -0.36 -32.05
N THR A 940 -56.16 -0.67 -30.88
CA THR A 940 -56.70 -1.23 -29.58
C THR A 940 -57.09 -2.72 -29.38
N GLY A 941 -56.77 -3.28 -28.19
CA GLY A 941 -57.31 -4.58 -27.68
C GLY A 941 -56.60 -5.22 -26.46
N THR A 942 -57.32 -5.37 -25.34
CA THR A 942 -56.93 -5.76 -23.95
C THR A 942 -56.59 -7.24 -23.59
N ASN A 943 -55.79 -7.43 -22.52
CA ASN A 943 -55.97 -8.38 -21.37
C ASN A 943 -55.52 -9.89 -21.32
N LEU A 944 -55.22 -10.29 -20.06
CA LEU A 944 -55.26 -11.61 -19.36
C LEU A 944 -54.18 -12.73 -19.51
N THR A 945 -53.36 -12.86 -18.46
CA THR A 945 -52.93 -14.06 -17.67
C THR A 945 -53.00 -15.52 -18.21
N SER A 946 -51.93 -16.32 -18.00
CA SER A 946 -51.85 -17.46 -17.03
C SER A 946 -51.09 -18.74 -17.46
N TRP A 947 -50.01 -19.07 -16.72
CA TRP A 947 -49.57 -20.42 -16.24
C TRP A 947 -48.99 -21.55 -17.16
N ILE A 948 -48.27 -22.46 -16.46
CA ILE A 948 -48.01 -23.91 -16.71
C ILE A 948 -46.78 -24.37 -17.55
N SER A 949 -45.70 -24.67 -16.80
CA SER A 949 -44.99 -25.97 -16.66
C SER A 949 -43.86 -26.49 -17.60
N MET A 950 -42.90 -27.20 -16.95
CA MET A 950 -42.27 -28.49 -17.33
C MET A 950 -41.38 -28.62 -18.61
N VAL A 951 -40.33 -29.47 -18.68
CA VAL A 951 -39.65 -30.32 -17.65
C VAL A 951 -38.16 -30.58 -18.02
N ALA A 952 -37.46 -31.32 -17.14
CA ALA A 952 -36.02 -31.62 -17.07
C ALA A 952 -35.33 -32.38 -18.24
N GLY A 953 -33.99 -32.45 -18.16
CA GLY A 953 -33.08 -33.27 -18.99
C GLY A 953 -31.64 -32.72 -18.96
N ALA A 954 -30.77 -32.90 -17.96
CA ALA A 954 -30.48 -34.00 -17.00
C ALA A 954 -29.45 -35.05 -17.50
N LEU A 955 -28.62 -35.54 -16.56
CA LEU A 955 -27.54 -36.54 -16.69
C LEU A 955 -26.25 -36.15 -17.46
N LEU A 956 -25.07 -36.77 -17.23
CA LEU A 956 -24.36 -37.20 -15.99
C LEU A 956 -22.92 -37.69 -16.35
N LEU A 957 -22.24 -38.40 -15.42
CA LEU A 957 -20.85 -38.98 -15.45
C LEU A 957 -19.81 -38.01 -14.84
N ILE A 958 -19.16 -38.24 -13.68
CA ILE A 958 -18.72 -39.46 -12.93
C ILE A 958 -17.85 -40.38 -13.80
N VAL A 959 -16.69 -40.95 -13.43
CA VAL A 959 -16.01 -41.29 -12.16
C VAL A 959 -14.49 -41.07 -12.37
N GLY A 960 -13.59 -40.80 -11.40
CA GLY A 960 -13.69 -40.67 -9.94
C GLY A 960 -12.67 -41.56 -9.18
N GLY A 961 -12.45 -41.30 -7.89
CA GLY A 961 -11.70 -42.18 -6.97
C GLY A 961 -10.17 -41.99 -6.91
N VAL A 962 -9.45 -42.57 -5.93
CA VAL A 962 -9.94 -43.28 -4.72
C VAL A 962 -8.93 -43.16 -3.54
N ILE A 963 -9.43 -42.63 -2.42
CA ILE A 963 -9.33 -43.10 -1.02
C ILE A 963 -8.14 -44.02 -0.62
N PHE A 964 -7.29 -43.60 0.35
CA PHE A 964 -7.18 -44.17 1.74
C PHE A 964 -6.17 -43.34 2.57
N LEU A 965 -6.52 -42.52 3.57
CA LEU A 965 -7.14 -42.80 4.89
C LEU A 965 -6.20 -43.57 5.85
N LYS A 966 -5.74 -42.92 6.94
CA LYS A 966 -5.77 -43.56 8.26
C LYS A 966 -5.91 -42.55 9.41
N ARG A 967 -6.39 -43.06 10.55
CA ARG A 967 -6.86 -42.31 11.71
C ARG A 967 -5.74 -42.06 12.74
N LYS A 968 -5.80 -40.87 13.35
CA LYS A 968 -5.88 -40.61 14.81
C LYS A 968 -5.00 -41.46 15.74
N ASN A 969 -4.08 -40.79 16.46
CA ASN A 969 -3.96 -40.86 17.93
C ASN A 969 -2.86 -39.91 18.46
N ALA A 970 -3.27 -38.71 18.85
CA ALA A 970 -2.69 -37.82 19.85
C ALA A 970 -3.80 -36.83 20.24
#